data_AF-A0A960G0W9-F1
#
_entry.id   AF-A0A960G0W9-F1
#
_cell.length_a   1.000
_cell.length_b   1.000
_cell.length_c   1.000
_cell.angle_alpha   90.00
_cell.angle_beta   90.00
_cell.angle_gamma   90.00
#
_symmetry.space_group_name_H-M   'P 1'
#
loop_
_entity.id
_entity.type
_entity.pdbx_description
1 polymer ?
#
loop_
_entity_poly.entity_id
_entity_poly.type
_entity_poly.pdbx_seq_one_letter_code
_entity_poly.pdbx_strand_id
1 'polypeptide(L)'
;MVTASAAIAMGVGAIGPAAADQPRPDQSVRLAKTDAGPDGIAVDPFGNVYTANSRANTVTRISPAGKATTVGTTGEKPRGIALDASGNIYTSNLQSNNVTKITPAGVSTILGSTGRQPIDLAVDGQGNVYTTNYLDSTVTKISPDGVSTTLAATGSQPLGIVLDPEGNVYTANEQSDTVTKITASGVASTFGTTGRWPQAIAIDPSGNVYTANWKSRNVTKIKPSGTSKILGRTGRRPVGIAVDPYGNVYTTNNGDNTVSRIVPRGASEVIARTGRRPIGITSDAAGFLYTANLLSNDVTEVFPVVQGPPNVLSLSTVTVRAPRNRNAWIIPFWNDVYKNKASCEAALPAVLEAVQKNADPAVQAVSATSCMGIGRVPYTYRIAETELTVAQWVNFLNRVDPGGRNRHRLWDAAQSSRVWPKYGSINRNKRAPKGQRYHVANPQWADKPYNVADFKRAARLANSLDNGQLISTRSRRVKTVSGDRLRRTTFKVRLSPKTETGMYTMSNRKATRNSPTGFAVSSEDEWIKAAYFDPKGGGKFSYWDYPTNPGRYVNCPVDISGCEEGEQPTATQLDENGDVINKRSQPLASFEAIPGVAPDWCPAPFTAAQCAITPFPKLASDYIGNMSTVGQAKTRSPWGTLDQGGNVVEITDTIAPPPPLGNPKLVWRRWHGGVVTATAYQMWLSAVGVTTQTVPGYAANPWRGIRLVVRETQAASGKR
;
A
#
# COMPACT_ATOMS: atom_id res chain seq x y z
N MET A 1 -30.76 69.13 -5.64
CA MET A 1 -32.13 68.83 -5.17
C MET A 1 -32.31 67.31 -5.15
N VAL A 2 -32.69 66.81 -3.98
CA VAL A 2 -33.49 65.58 -3.72
C VAL A 2 -32.83 64.21 -3.94
N THR A 3 -32.28 63.74 -2.80
CA THR A 3 -32.41 62.41 -2.13
C THR A 3 -32.12 61.09 -2.85
N ALA A 4 -31.25 60.31 -2.20
CA ALA A 4 -31.04 58.87 -2.38
C ALA A 4 -31.79 58.04 -1.31
N SER A 5 -32.33 56.89 -1.74
CA SER A 5 -32.66 55.63 -1.00
C SER A 5 -33.92 55.00 -1.62
N ALA A 6 -34.16 53.69 -1.69
CA ALA A 6 -33.38 52.45 -1.62
C ALA A 6 -34.32 51.35 -2.18
N ALA A 7 -33.81 50.31 -2.84
CA ALA A 7 -34.42 48.98 -2.84
C ALA A 7 -33.44 47.89 -3.30
N ILE A 8 -33.27 46.90 -2.43
CA ILE A 8 -32.49 45.66 -2.58
C ILE A 8 -33.38 44.60 -3.24
N ALA A 9 -32.88 43.92 -4.27
CA ALA A 9 -33.41 42.63 -4.73
C ALA A 9 -32.27 41.59 -4.75
N MET A 10 -32.46 40.52 -3.98
CA MET A 10 -31.54 39.42 -3.80
C MET A 10 -31.50 38.56 -5.07
N GLY A 11 -30.34 38.51 -5.74
CA GLY A 11 -30.04 37.60 -6.84
C GLY A 11 -29.31 36.36 -6.34
N VAL A 12 -29.91 35.20 -6.55
CA VAL A 12 -29.35 33.86 -6.31
C VAL A 12 -28.04 33.72 -7.10
N GLY A 13 -26.91 33.61 -6.39
CA GLY A 13 -25.60 33.42 -7.00
C GLY A 13 -25.50 32.07 -7.69
N ALA A 14 -25.54 32.07 -9.03
CA ALA A 14 -25.18 30.93 -9.83
C ALA A 14 -23.72 30.54 -9.53
N ILE A 15 -23.51 29.28 -9.15
CA ILE A 15 -22.19 28.68 -8.96
C ILE A 15 -21.54 28.60 -10.34
N GLY A 16 -20.64 29.54 -10.64
CA GLY A 16 -19.83 29.48 -11.86
C GLY A 16 -18.95 28.22 -11.88
N PRO A 17 -18.60 27.69 -13.06
CA PRO A 17 -17.73 26.52 -13.16
C PRO A 17 -16.37 26.85 -12.53
N ALA A 18 -15.87 25.92 -11.71
CA ALA A 18 -14.54 26.00 -11.12
C ALA A 18 -13.50 26.34 -12.20
N ALA A 19 -12.73 27.40 -11.98
CA ALA A 19 -11.62 27.78 -12.84
C ALA A 19 -10.72 26.56 -13.11
N ALA A 20 -10.41 26.31 -14.37
CA ALA A 20 -9.46 25.28 -14.77
C ALA A 20 -8.12 25.53 -14.03
N ASP A 21 -7.74 24.57 -13.20
CA ASP A 21 -6.56 24.62 -12.34
C ASP A 21 -5.31 24.80 -13.24
N GLN A 22 -4.68 25.97 -13.17
CA GLN A 22 -3.36 26.18 -13.78
C GLN A 22 -2.35 25.26 -13.07
N PRO A 23 -1.36 24.68 -13.77
CA PRO A 23 -0.35 23.83 -13.15
C PRO A 23 0.30 24.55 -11.97
N ARG A 24 0.13 24.00 -10.76
CA ARG A 24 0.62 24.64 -9.54
C ARG A 24 2.13 24.44 -9.46
N PRO A 25 2.95 25.51 -9.43
CA PRO A 25 4.41 25.41 -9.45
C PRO A 25 5.01 24.73 -8.21
N ASP A 26 4.20 24.36 -7.21
CA ASP A 26 4.63 23.63 -6.02
C ASP A 26 4.64 22.10 -6.20
N GLN A 27 4.06 21.55 -7.27
CA GLN A 27 3.97 20.09 -7.49
C GLN A 27 5.24 19.45 -8.04
N SER A 28 6.35 20.19 -8.14
CA SER A 28 7.63 19.63 -8.56
C SER A 28 8.81 20.36 -7.94
N VAL A 29 9.97 19.69 -7.92
CA VAL A 29 11.26 20.26 -7.53
C VAL A 29 12.37 19.75 -8.44
N ARG A 30 13.48 20.48 -8.51
CA ARG A 30 14.73 19.90 -9.02
C ARG A 30 15.23 18.86 -8.01
N LEU A 31 15.37 17.61 -8.44
CA LEU A 31 15.93 16.52 -7.64
C LEU A 31 17.45 16.71 -7.49
N ALA A 32 18.17 16.79 -8.62
CA ALA A 32 19.61 17.03 -8.67
C ALA A 32 20.05 17.50 -10.06
N LYS A 33 21.27 18.02 -10.16
CA LYS A 33 22.00 18.17 -11.44
C LYS A 33 22.58 16.81 -11.87
N THR A 34 22.76 16.63 -13.17
CA THR A 34 23.40 15.47 -13.80
C THR A 34 24.57 15.91 -14.67
N ASP A 35 25.27 14.95 -15.25
CA ASP A 35 26.15 15.23 -16.39
C ASP A 35 25.33 15.75 -17.60
N ALA A 36 26.03 16.19 -18.65
CA ALA A 36 25.43 16.94 -19.74
C ALA A 36 24.49 16.10 -20.63
N GLY A 37 23.30 16.64 -20.89
CA GLY A 37 22.33 16.08 -21.84
C GLY A 37 21.62 14.81 -21.37
N PRO A 38 21.01 14.76 -20.16
CA PRO A 38 20.22 13.60 -19.75
C PRO A 38 19.04 13.40 -20.71
N ASP A 39 18.96 12.23 -21.35
CA ASP A 39 17.93 11.88 -22.34
C ASP A 39 16.99 10.80 -21.75
N GLY A 40 17.47 9.55 -21.72
CA GLY A 40 16.79 8.43 -21.07
C GLY A 40 16.88 8.49 -19.55
N ILE A 41 15.85 7.95 -18.89
CA ILE A 41 15.74 7.90 -17.43
C ILE A 41 15.15 6.57 -16.99
N ALA A 42 15.72 5.99 -15.93
CA ALA A 42 15.20 4.80 -15.26
C ALA A 42 15.19 5.01 -13.74
N VAL A 43 14.38 4.26 -13.02
CA VAL A 43 14.35 4.29 -11.55
C VAL A 43 14.42 2.87 -11.02
N ASP A 44 15.28 2.64 -10.03
CA ASP A 44 15.33 1.36 -9.35
C ASP A 44 14.24 1.27 -8.26
N PRO A 45 13.95 0.06 -7.74
CA PRO A 45 12.94 -0.09 -6.70
C PRO A 45 13.25 0.65 -5.38
N PHE A 46 14.49 1.11 -5.17
CA PHE A 46 14.89 1.91 -4.01
C PHE A 46 14.65 3.41 -4.22
N GLY A 47 14.17 3.81 -5.41
CA GLY A 47 13.96 5.18 -5.80
C GLY A 47 15.26 5.91 -6.18
N ASN A 48 16.34 5.19 -6.49
CA ASN A 48 17.48 5.84 -7.15
C ASN A 48 17.15 6.02 -8.63
N VAL A 49 17.42 7.21 -9.14
CA VAL A 49 17.13 7.61 -10.51
C VAL A 49 18.42 7.57 -11.32
N TYR A 50 18.39 6.96 -12.50
CA TYR A 50 19.52 6.83 -13.41
C TYR A 50 19.22 7.58 -14.70
N THR A 51 20.21 8.30 -15.22
CA THR A 51 20.08 9.07 -16.47
C THR A 51 21.21 8.72 -17.44
N ALA A 52 20.86 8.51 -18.70
CA ALA A 52 21.81 8.41 -19.81
C ALA A 52 22.14 9.80 -20.33
N ASN A 53 23.39 10.24 -20.19
CA ASN A 53 23.81 11.60 -20.48
C ASN A 53 24.40 11.69 -21.90
N SER A 54 23.54 11.92 -22.88
CA SER A 54 23.82 11.91 -24.31
C SER A 54 24.96 12.84 -24.78
N ARG A 55 25.34 13.86 -24.01
CA ARG A 55 26.44 14.78 -24.35
C ARG A 55 27.71 14.53 -23.54
N ALA A 56 27.62 13.74 -22.47
CA ALA A 56 28.76 13.39 -21.62
C ALA A 56 29.23 11.94 -21.83
N ASN A 57 28.42 11.08 -22.47
CA ASN A 57 28.68 9.65 -22.63
C ASN A 57 28.86 8.94 -21.28
N THR A 58 28.01 9.28 -20.31
CA THR A 58 28.03 8.74 -18.95
C THR A 58 26.64 8.37 -18.47
N VAL A 59 26.59 7.58 -17.40
CA VAL A 59 25.37 7.40 -16.60
C VAL A 59 25.51 8.11 -15.25
N THR A 60 24.52 8.94 -14.89
CA THR A 60 24.42 9.53 -13.55
C THR A 60 23.35 8.80 -12.74
N ARG A 61 23.72 8.34 -11.53
CA ARG A 61 22.78 7.87 -10.49
C ARG A 61 22.48 9.00 -9.51
N ILE A 62 21.22 9.18 -9.15
CA ILE A 62 20.75 10.13 -8.16
C ILE A 62 19.99 9.39 -7.08
N SER A 63 20.44 9.49 -5.83
CA SER A 63 19.74 8.91 -4.69
C SER A 63 18.43 9.63 -4.36
N PRO A 64 17.50 9.01 -3.61
CA PRO A 64 16.30 9.68 -3.07
C PRO A 64 16.57 10.98 -2.30
N ALA A 65 17.78 11.11 -1.74
CA ALA A 65 18.24 12.29 -1.01
C ALA A 65 18.73 13.42 -1.93
N GLY A 66 18.79 13.21 -3.24
CA GLY A 66 19.28 14.17 -4.23
C GLY A 66 20.80 14.17 -4.44
N LYS A 67 21.53 13.19 -3.90
CA LYS A 67 22.97 13.04 -4.18
C LYS A 67 23.15 12.39 -5.55
N ALA A 68 23.79 13.11 -6.48
CA ALA A 68 24.14 12.63 -7.81
C ALA A 68 25.59 12.11 -7.86
N THR A 69 25.82 11.01 -8.58
CA THR A 69 27.14 10.39 -8.81
C THR A 69 27.17 9.75 -10.19
N THR A 70 28.23 9.99 -10.97
CA THR A 70 28.49 9.25 -12.20
C THR A 70 28.89 7.81 -11.85
N VAL A 71 28.24 6.82 -12.47
CA VAL A 71 28.42 5.38 -12.14
C VAL A 71 29.15 4.59 -13.22
N GLY A 72 29.37 5.18 -14.39
CA GLY A 72 30.15 4.57 -15.46
C GLY A 72 30.06 5.38 -16.75
N THR A 73 30.93 5.03 -17.70
CA THR A 73 30.93 5.57 -19.06
C THR A 73 30.16 4.65 -20.01
N THR A 74 29.76 5.19 -21.15
CA THR A 74 29.00 4.50 -22.20
C THR A 74 29.68 4.64 -23.57
N GLY A 75 29.10 4.03 -24.61
CA GLY A 75 29.35 4.46 -25.99
C GLY A 75 28.82 5.88 -26.27
N GLU A 76 28.98 6.35 -27.50
CA GLU A 76 28.66 7.72 -27.89
C GLU A 76 27.15 7.98 -28.05
N LYS A 77 26.71 9.13 -27.51
CA LYS A 77 25.30 9.58 -27.48
C LYS A 77 24.36 8.51 -26.92
N PRO A 78 24.53 8.10 -25.65
CA PRO A 78 23.56 7.21 -25.02
C PRO A 78 22.19 7.88 -24.97
N ARG A 79 21.14 7.18 -25.43
CA ARG A 79 19.75 7.70 -25.45
C ARG A 79 18.84 6.92 -24.52
N GLY A 80 18.67 5.62 -24.74
CA GLY A 80 17.87 4.75 -23.89
C GLY A 80 18.64 4.25 -22.68
N ILE A 81 17.90 3.91 -21.61
CA ILE A 81 18.46 3.32 -20.39
C ILE A 81 17.44 2.37 -19.76
N ALA A 82 17.90 1.19 -19.33
CA ALA A 82 17.11 0.26 -18.51
C ALA A 82 17.97 -0.42 -17.46
N LEU A 83 17.29 -1.04 -16.49
CA LEU A 83 17.88 -1.75 -15.37
C LEU A 83 17.38 -3.19 -15.38
N ASP A 84 18.24 -4.14 -15.02
CA ASP A 84 17.78 -5.49 -14.66
C ASP A 84 17.57 -5.64 -13.15
N ALA A 85 17.01 -6.78 -12.75
CA ALA A 85 16.74 -7.11 -11.34
C ALA A 85 18.00 -7.23 -10.46
N SER A 86 19.18 -7.39 -11.08
CA SER A 86 20.48 -7.41 -10.39
C SER A 86 21.07 -6.00 -10.23
N GLY A 87 20.41 -4.98 -10.78
CA GLY A 87 20.87 -3.59 -10.76
C GLY A 87 21.94 -3.28 -11.81
N ASN A 88 22.15 -4.14 -12.82
CA ASN A 88 22.97 -3.75 -13.97
C ASN A 88 22.21 -2.72 -14.80
N ILE A 89 22.97 -1.78 -15.37
CA ILE A 89 22.46 -0.68 -16.19
C ILE A 89 22.82 -0.95 -17.64
N TYR A 90 21.86 -0.74 -18.55
CA TYR A 90 22.08 -0.90 -19.98
C TYR A 90 21.79 0.41 -20.68
N THR A 91 22.63 0.83 -21.63
CA THR A 91 22.40 2.04 -22.45
C THR A 91 22.52 1.76 -23.94
N SER A 92 21.57 2.27 -24.73
CA SER A 92 21.64 2.25 -26.21
C SER A 92 22.42 3.46 -26.69
N ASN A 93 23.50 3.23 -27.42
CA ASN A 93 24.45 4.27 -27.79
C ASN A 93 24.27 4.64 -29.27
N LEU A 94 23.53 5.73 -29.53
CA LEU A 94 23.01 6.07 -30.86
C LEU A 94 24.11 6.18 -31.92
N GLN A 95 25.27 6.76 -31.58
CA GLN A 95 26.35 6.95 -32.56
C GLN A 95 27.26 5.74 -32.67
N SER A 96 27.44 4.98 -31.58
CA SER A 96 28.31 3.80 -31.58
C SER A 96 27.63 2.54 -32.10
N ASN A 97 26.31 2.55 -32.33
CA ASN A 97 25.52 1.38 -32.78
C ASN A 97 25.77 0.14 -31.90
N ASN A 98 25.76 0.34 -30.59
CA ASN A 98 25.99 -0.73 -29.61
C ASN A 98 25.22 -0.47 -28.31
N VAL A 99 25.24 -1.48 -27.43
CA VAL A 99 24.72 -1.38 -26.06
C VAL A 99 25.87 -1.46 -25.06
N THR A 100 25.90 -0.57 -24.08
CA THR A 100 26.79 -0.68 -22.92
C THR A 100 26.06 -1.35 -21.76
N LYS A 101 26.73 -2.26 -21.04
CA LYS A 101 26.32 -2.78 -19.73
C LYS A 101 27.24 -2.19 -18.65
N ILE A 102 26.66 -1.73 -17.56
CA ILE A 102 27.38 -1.22 -16.38
C ILE A 102 26.92 -2.02 -15.17
N THR A 103 27.83 -2.68 -14.47
CA THR A 103 27.50 -3.47 -13.27
C THR A 103 27.28 -2.57 -12.05
N PRO A 104 26.64 -3.06 -10.97
CA PRO A 104 26.56 -2.32 -9.70
C PRO A 104 27.92 -1.91 -9.11
N ALA A 105 29.00 -2.60 -9.48
CA ALA A 105 30.37 -2.26 -9.12
C ALA A 105 30.99 -1.13 -9.97
N GLY A 106 30.26 -0.63 -10.97
CA GLY A 106 30.71 0.44 -11.88
C GLY A 106 31.57 -0.03 -13.06
N VAL A 107 31.59 -1.34 -13.35
CA VAL A 107 32.33 -1.88 -14.49
C VAL A 107 31.51 -1.71 -15.76
N SER A 108 31.99 -0.90 -16.71
CA SER A 108 31.38 -0.66 -18.02
C SER A 108 31.97 -1.60 -19.09
N THR A 109 31.12 -2.29 -19.84
CA THR A 109 31.49 -3.11 -21.00
C THR A 109 30.53 -2.89 -22.17
N ILE A 110 31.01 -3.01 -23.41
CA ILE A 110 30.10 -3.12 -24.55
C ILE A 110 29.52 -4.53 -24.55
N LEU A 111 28.19 -4.64 -24.44
CA LEU A 111 27.48 -5.92 -24.40
C LEU A 111 27.39 -6.53 -25.79
N GLY A 112 27.03 -5.73 -26.79
CA GLY A 112 26.85 -6.20 -28.17
C GLY A 112 26.58 -5.06 -29.15
N SER A 113 26.69 -5.35 -30.43
CA SER A 113 26.37 -4.42 -31.52
C SER A 113 24.88 -4.41 -31.86
N THR A 114 24.39 -3.31 -32.40
CA THR A 114 22.99 -3.16 -32.83
C THR A 114 22.90 -2.85 -34.32
N GLY A 115 21.68 -2.70 -34.84
CA GLY A 115 21.47 -1.94 -36.07
C GLY A 115 21.80 -0.45 -35.88
N ARG A 116 21.60 0.33 -36.95
CA ARG A 116 21.97 1.75 -37.02
C ARG A 116 21.03 2.64 -36.22
N GLN A 117 21.64 3.56 -35.48
CA GLN A 117 20.97 4.52 -34.59
C GLN A 117 20.02 3.84 -33.61
N PRO A 118 20.57 3.05 -32.66
CA PRO A 118 19.75 2.49 -31.58
C PRO A 118 19.18 3.63 -30.72
N ILE A 119 17.88 3.61 -30.44
CA ILE A 119 17.21 4.71 -29.74
C ILE A 119 16.89 4.35 -28.30
N ASP A 120 16.02 3.38 -28.11
CA ASP A 120 15.53 2.97 -26.80
C ASP A 120 15.78 1.48 -26.59
N LEU A 121 15.78 1.04 -25.33
CA LEU A 121 15.99 -0.35 -25.01
C LEU A 121 15.11 -0.82 -23.85
N ALA A 122 14.89 -2.13 -23.80
CA ALA A 122 14.23 -2.79 -22.69
C ALA A 122 14.90 -4.14 -22.39
N VAL A 123 14.74 -4.63 -21.17
CA VAL A 123 15.44 -5.83 -20.67
C VAL A 123 14.41 -6.80 -20.10
N ASP A 124 14.51 -8.08 -20.46
CA ASP A 124 13.63 -9.13 -19.94
C ASP A 124 14.16 -9.75 -18.63
N GLY A 125 13.35 -10.62 -18.01
CA GLY A 125 13.71 -11.28 -16.75
C GLY A 125 14.91 -12.23 -16.85
N GLN A 126 15.31 -12.64 -18.06
CA GLN A 126 16.48 -13.45 -18.33
C GLN A 126 17.74 -12.61 -18.61
N GLY A 127 17.61 -11.27 -18.67
CA GLY A 127 18.70 -10.35 -18.96
C GLY A 127 19.00 -10.16 -20.44
N ASN A 128 18.12 -10.58 -21.35
CA ASN A 128 18.25 -10.21 -22.75
C ASN A 128 17.86 -8.74 -22.94
N VAL A 129 18.62 -8.03 -23.78
CA VAL A 129 18.38 -6.63 -24.13
C VAL A 129 17.75 -6.54 -25.50
N TYR A 130 16.68 -5.77 -25.63
CA TYR A 130 15.99 -5.50 -26.88
C TYR A 130 16.13 -4.01 -27.20
N THR A 131 16.55 -3.67 -28.42
CA THR A 131 16.85 -2.29 -28.82
C THR A 131 16.24 -1.97 -30.17
N THR A 132 15.60 -0.80 -30.31
CA THR A 132 15.03 -0.30 -31.57
C THR A 132 16.11 0.36 -32.43
N ASN A 133 16.19 -0.02 -33.70
CA ASN A 133 17.15 0.52 -34.67
C ASN A 133 16.43 1.49 -35.62
N TYR A 134 16.56 2.79 -35.37
CA TYR A 134 15.76 3.83 -36.04
C TYR A 134 15.91 3.82 -37.56
N LEU A 135 17.15 3.71 -38.07
CA LEU A 135 17.41 3.77 -39.50
C LEU A 135 17.20 2.43 -40.22
N ASP A 136 17.21 1.32 -39.49
CA ASP A 136 17.04 -0.01 -40.07
C ASP A 136 15.60 -0.51 -39.98
N SER A 137 14.74 0.13 -39.19
CA SER A 137 13.36 -0.31 -38.94
C SER A 137 13.29 -1.76 -38.44
N THR A 138 14.17 -2.08 -37.48
CA THR A 138 14.28 -3.41 -36.86
C THR A 138 14.42 -3.30 -35.35
N VAL A 139 14.27 -4.44 -34.67
CA VAL A 139 14.68 -4.63 -33.27
C VAL A 139 15.86 -5.59 -33.22
N THR A 140 16.92 -5.23 -32.48
CA THR A 140 18.01 -6.15 -32.13
C THR A 140 17.73 -6.77 -30.76
N LYS A 141 17.91 -8.08 -30.62
CA LYS A 141 17.99 -8.80 -29.34
C LYS A 141 19.45 -9.15 -29.05
N ILE A 142 19.92 -8.85 -27.85
CA ILE A 142 21.27 -9.17 -27.35
C ILE A 142 21.12 -10.04 -26.11
N SER A 143 21.70 -11.22 -26.11
CA SER A 143 21.69 -12.12 -24.94
C SER A 143 22.68 -11.67 -23.84
N PRO A 144 22.57 -12.19 -22.61
CA PRO A 144 23.45 -11.80 -21.50
C PRO A 144 24.96 -12.03 -21.74
N ASP A 145 25.30 -12.95 -22.64
CA ASP A 145 26.67 -13.27 -23.10
C ASP A 145 27.12 -12.41 -24.29
N GLY A 146 26.26 -11.50 -24.78
CA GLY A 146 26.60 -10.51 -25.80
C GLY A 146 26.28 -10.90 -27.25
N VAL A 147 25.65 -12.06 -27.48
CA VAL A 147 25.27 -12.48 -28.84
C VAL A 147 24.13 -11.61 -29.36
N SER A 148 24.36 -10.92 -30.47
CA SER A 148 23.42 -9.98 -31.08
C SER A 148 22.70 -10.60 -32.28
N THR A 149 21.37 -10.48 -32.33
CA THR A 149 20.52 -10.99 -33.41
C THR A 149 19.46 -9.97 -33.79
N THR A 150 19.11 -9.88 -35.06
CA THR A 150 17.92 -9.12 -35.47
C THR A 150 16.68 -9.94 -35.13
N LEU A 151 15.84 -9.44 -34.21
CA LEU A 151 14.64 -10.13 -33.76
C LEU A 151 13.57 -10.12 -34.85
N ALA A 152 13.24 -8.94 -35.38
CA ALA A 152 12.29 -8.76 -36.46
C ALA A 152 12.36 -7.35 -37.07
N ALA A 153 11.74 -7.18 -38.24
CA ALA A 153 11.41 -5.87 -38.80
C ALA A 153 10.18 -5.25 -38.11
N THR A 154 10.10 -3.92 -38.11
CA THR A 154 9.00 -3.13 -37.54
C THR A 154 8.36 -2.23 -38.58
N GLY A 155 7.42 -1.37 -38.16
CA GLY A 155 7.12 -0.16 -38.92
C GLY A 155 8.34 0.76 -39.01
N SER A 156 8.25 1.78 -39.87
CA SER A 156 9.36 2.69 -40.17
C SER A 156 9.71 3.58 -38.98
N GLN A 157 11.01 3.75 -38.75
CA GLN A 157 11.56 4.63 -37.70
C GLN A 157 11.05 4.29 -36.29
N PRO A 158 11.32 3.09 -35.77
CA PRO A 158 10.95 2.72 -34.42
C PRO A 158 11.74 3.56 -33.40
N LEU A 159 11.04 4.12 -32.41
CA LEU A 159 11.62 4.91 -31.31
C LEU A 159 11.52 4.15 -29.99
N GLY A 160 10.41 4.29 -29.27
CA GLY A 160 10.21 3.64 -27.97
C GLY A 160 10.00 2.13 -28.08
N ILE A 161 10.40 1.41 -27.03
CA ILE A 161 10.23 -0.04 -26.89
C ILE A 161 9.79 -0.43 -25.48
N VAL A 162 8.85 -1.38 -25.36
CA VAL A 162 8.47 -2.01 -24.07
C VAL A 162 8.20 -3.51 -24.25
N LEU A 163 8.32 -4.27 -23.16
CA LEU A 163 7.92 -5.68 -23.12
C LEU A 163 6.66 -5.87 -22.27
N ASP A 164 5.85 -6.87 -22.62
CA ASP A 164 4.85 -7.44 -21.70
C ASP A 164 5.44 -8.60 -20.87
N PRO A 165 4.76 -9.07 -19.81
CA PRO A 165 5.24 -10.18 -18.97
C PRO A 165 5.48 -11.49 -19.74
N GLU A 166 4.82 -11.69 -20.88
CA GLU A 166 4.99 -12.84 -21.77
C GLU A 166 6.23 -12.72 -22.68
N GLY A 167 6.96 -11.60 -22.62
CA GLY A 167 8.16 -11.36 -23.42
C GLY A 167 7.89 -10.90 -24.85
N ASN A 168 6.66 -10.47 -25.15
CA ASN A 168 6.36 -9.82 -26.42
C ASN A 168 6.89 -8.38 -26.41
N VAL A 169 7.44 -7.95 -27.54
CA VAL A 169 8.02 -6.62 -27.72
C VAL A 169 7.04 -5.72 -28.45
N TYR A 170 6.89 -4.49 -27.97
CA TYR A 170 6.07 -3.45 -28.58
C TYR A 170 6.92 -2.24 -28.94
N THR A 171 6.83 -1.77 -30.18
CA THR A 171 7.58 -0.59 -30.65
C THR A 171 6.67 0.49 -31.22
N ALA A 172 6.97 1.75 -30.90
CA ALA A 172 6.30 2.92 -31.48
C ALA A 172 7.04 3.36 -32.75
N ASN A 173 6.36 3.34 -33.90
CA ASN A 173 6.96 3.61 -35.20
C ASN A 173 6.63 5.03 -35.66
N GLU A 174 7.58 5.95 -35.53
CA GLU A 174 7.37 7.40 -35.70
C GLU A 174 6.80 7.74 -37.07
N GLN A 175 7.37 7.17 -38.13
CA GLN A 175 7.02 7.54 -39.51
C GLN A 175 5.80 6.77 -40.02
N SER A 176 5.54 5.58 -39.48
CA SER A 176 4.37 4.77 -39.85
C SER A 176 3.10 5.12 -39.07
N ASP A 177 3.20 5.92 -38.01
CA ASP A 177 2.09 6.23 -37.10
C ASP A 177 1.42 4.95 -36.51
N THR A 178 2.20 3.90 -36.25
CA THR A 178 1.72 2.60 -35.73
C THR A 178 2.49 2.13 -34.51
N VAL A 179 1.94 1.12 -33.83
CA VAL A 179 2.69 0.26 -32.91
C VAL A 179 2.86 -1.12 -33.55
N THR A 180 4.08 -1.66 -33.55
CA THR A 180 4.35 -3.07 -33.91
C THR A 180 4.35 -3.93 -32.64
N LYS A 181 3.73 -5.11 -32.67
CA LYS A 181 3.92 -6.18 -31.68
C LYS A 181 4.77 -7.29 -32.32
N ILE A 182 5.83 -7.70 -31.64
CA ILE A 182 6.68 -8.84 -31.98
C ILE A 182 6.50 -9.89 -30.89
N THR A 183 6.11 -11.10 -31.25
CA THR A 183 5.97 -12.19 -30.25
C THR A 183 7.34 -12.60 -29.70
N ALA A 184 7.35 -13.33 -28.57
CA ALA A 184 8.59 -13.93 -28.04
C ALA A 184 9.30 -14.85 -29.06
N SER A 185 8.56 -15.41 -30.03
CA SER A 185 9.07 -16.21 -31.14
C SER A 185 9.55 -15.39 -32.36
N GLY A 186 9.51 -14.05 -32.30
CA GLY A 186 9.99 -13.16 -33.36
C GLY A 186 8.96 -12.83 -34.45
N VAL A 187 7.68 -13.15 -34.26
CA VAL A 187 6.64 -12.85 -35.27
C VAL A 187 6.14 -11.41 -35.10
N ALA A 188 6.41 -10.56 -36.09
CA ALA A 188 6.01 -9.15 -36.10
C ALA A 188 4.64 -8.92 -36.76
N SER A 189 3.82 -8.06 -36.16
CA SER A 189 2.53 -7.61 -36.70
C SER A 189 2.23 -6.17 -36.28
N THR A 190 1.38 -5.47 -37.03
CA THR A 190 0.87 -4.16 -36.58
C THR A 190 -0.14 -4.38 -35.46
N PHE A 191 0.15 -3.86 -34.27
CA PHE A 191 -0.71 -3.99 -33.09
C PHE A 191 -1.86 -2.98 -33.09
N GLY A 192 -1.61 -1.76 -33.58
CA GLY A 192 -2.61 -0.71 -33.69
C GLY A 192 -2.05 0.57 -34.31
N THR A 193 -2.95 1.50 -34.59
CA THR A 193 -2.63 2.81 -35.16
C THR A 193 -2.56 3.88 -34.07
N THR A 194 -1.81 4.96 -34.33
CA THR A 194 -1.57 6.02 -33.36
C THR A 194 -1.89 7.40 -33.92
N GLY A 195 -1.67 8.44 -33.11
CA GLY A 195 -1.58 9.81 -33.62
C GLY A 195 -0.25 10.02 -34.36
N ARG A 196 -0.03 11.21 -34.90
CA ARG A 196 1.15 11.48 -35.71
C ARG A 196 2.44 11.56 -34.90
N TRP A 197 3.48 10.88 -35.37
CA TRP A 197 4.82 10.82 -34.78
C TRP A 197 4.82 10.30 -33.34
N PRO A 198 4.40 9.04 -33.10
CA PRO A 198 4.53 8.41 -31.79
C PRO A 198 6.01 8.32 -31.39
N GLN A 199 6.34 8.68 -30.15
CA GLN A 199 7.70 8.73 -29.61
C GLN A 199 7.94 7.59 -28.60
N ALA A 200 7.80 7.89 -27.30
CA ALA A 200 7.89 6.88 -26.26
C ALA A 200 6.60 6.05 -26.17
N ILE A 201 6.76 4.84 -25.63
CA ILE A 201 5.71 3.84 -25.45
C ILE A 201 5.74 3.32 -24.01
N ALA A 202 4.57 3.05 -23.42
CA ALA A 202 4.43 2.43 -22.11
C ALA A 202 3.30 1.41 -22.11
N ILE A 203 3.37 0.42 -21.22
CA ILE A 203 2.33 -0.61 -21.04
C ILE A 203 1.82 -0.59 -19.60
N ASP A 204 0.51 -0.68 -19.40
CA ASP A 204 -0.08 -0.82 -18.07
C ASP A 204 -0.23 -2.30 -17.66
N PRO A 205 -0.44 -2.62 -16.37
CA PRO A 205 -0.61 -4.00 -15.92
C PRO A 205 -1.81 -4.75 -16.53
N SER A 206 -2.73 -4.05 -17.21
CA SER A 206 -3.84 -4.66 -17.96
C SER A 206 -3.50 -4.89 -19.43
N GLY A 207 -2.23 -4.70 -19.83
CA GLY A 207 -1.75 -4.88 -21.20
C GLY A 207 -2.16 -3.77 -22.17
N ASN A 208 -2.67 -2.62 -21.69
CA ASN A 208 -2.92 -1.51 -22.58
C ASN A 208 -1.61 -0.78 -22.89
N VAL A 209 -1.39 -0.51 -24.17
CA VAL A 209 -0.22 0.22 -24.68
C VAL A 209 -0.57 1.69 -24.84
N TYR A 210 0.35 2.59 -24.47
CA TYR A 210 0.20 4.02 -24.60
C TYR A 210 1.37 4.63 -25.37
N THR A 211 1.10 5.56 -26.29
CA THR A 211 2.14 6.31 -27.01
C THR A 211 1.95 7.81 -26.87
N ALA A 212 3.04 8.56 -26.69
CA ALA A 212 3.04 10.02 -26.78
C ALA A 212 3.27 10.45 -28.22
N ASN A 213 2.30 11.16 -28.81
CA ASN A 213 2.34 11.50 -30.24
C ASN A 213 2.78 12.95 -30.44
N TRP A 214 4.05 13.13 -30.80
CA TRP A 214 4.75 14.41 -30.80
C TRP A 214 4.06 15.46 -31.67
N LYS A 215 3.62 15.06 -32.87
CA LYS A 215 3.09 15.96 -33.89
C LYS A 215 1.61 16.25 -33.65
N SER A 216 0.82 15.24 -33.31
CA SER A 216 -0.61 15.41 -33.03
C SER A 216 -0.93 15.95 -31.63
N ARG A 217 0.07 16.08 -30.73
CA ARG A 217 -0.08 16.63 -29.38
C ARG A 217 -1.16 15.91 -28.56
N ASN A 218 -1.13 14.59 -28.60
CA ASN A 218 -2.06 13.72 -27.90
C ASN A 218 -1.37 12.42 -27.47
N VAL A 219 -2.09 11.59 -26.72
CA VAL A 219 -1.66 10.23 -26.37
C VAL A 219 -2.56 9.24 -27.07
N THR A 220 -2.05 8.12 -27.57
CA THR A 220 -2.88 6.99 -27.99
C THR A 220 -2.92 5.95 -26.89
N LYS A 221 -4.08 5.33 -26.66
CA LYS A 221 -4.23 4.07 -25.90
C LYS A 221 -4.65 2.96 -26.88
N ILE A 222 -3.96 1.84 -26.85
CA ILE A 222 -4.27 0.63 -27.62
C ILE A 222 -4.57 -0.48 -26.61
N LYS A 223 -5.76 -1.08 -26.70
CA LYS A 223 -6.15 -2.21 -25.84
C LYS A 223 -5.41 -3.49 -26.22
N PRO A 224 -5.37 -4.52 -25.35
CA PRO A 224 -4.86 -5.85 -25.72
C PRO A 224 -5.45 -6.43 -27.00
N SER A 225 -6.69 -6.06 -27.33
CA SER A 225 -7.39 -6.43 -28.58
C SER A 225 -6.89 -5.71 -29.84
N GLY A 226 -5.90 -4.82 -29.75
CA GLY A 226 -5.43 -3.95 -30.84
C GLY A 226 -6.29 -2.71 -31.10
N THR A 227 -7.42 -2.55 -30.40
CA THR A 227 -8.32 -1.41 -30.59
C THR A 227 -7.69 -0.11 -30.08
N SER A 228 -7.54 0.86 -30.98
CA SER A 228 -6.85 2.14 -30.71
C SER A 228 -7.82 3.27 -30.37
N LYS A 229 -7.42 4.16 -29.46
CA LYS A 229 -8.18 5.35 -29.04
C LYS A 229 -7.25 6.52 -28.71
N ILE A 230 -7.50 7.68 -29.30
CA ILE A 230 -6.80 8.92 -28.92
C ILE A 230 -7.33 9.44 -27.58
N LEU A 231 -6.41 9.76 -26.67
CA LEU A 231 -6.63 10.30 -25.34
C LEU A 231 -6.12 11.74 -25.25
N GLY A 232 -7.08 12.67 -25.15
CA GLY A 232 -6.88 14.07 -24.80
C GLY A 232 -5.86 14.86 -25.63
N ARG A 233 -5.73 16.14 -25.30
CA ARG A 233 -4.69 17.02 -25.86
C ARG A 233 -3.61 17.24 -24.82
N THR A 234 -2.35 17.04 -25.15
CA THR A 234 -1.20 17.30 -24.27
C THR A 234 -0.70 18.73 -24.43
N GLY A 235 0.38 19.10 -23.74
CA GLY A 235 1.21 20.23 -24.14
C GLY A 235 1.93 19.98 -25.48
N ARG A 236 2.74 20.93 -25.91
CA ARG A 236 3.50 20.89 -27.16
C ARG A 236 4.62 19.87 -27.11
N ARG A 237 4.75 19.11 -28.21
CA ARG A 237 5.82 18.13 -28.44
C ARG A 237 5.91 17.12 -27.29
N PRO A 238 4.86 16.34 -27.02
CA PRO A 238 4.97 15.27 -26.04
C PRO A 238 6.02 14.25 -26.48
N VAL A 239 6.89 13.80 -25.57
CA VAL A 239 7.99 12.87 -25.91
C VAL A 239 7.94 11.63 -25.04
N GLY A 240 8.26 11.76 -23.75
CA GLY A 240 8.25 10.67 -22.78
C GLY A 240 6.83 10.33 -22.35
N ILE A 241 6.61 9.06 -22.02
CA ILE A 241 5.35 8.57 -21.45
C ILE A 241 5.64 7.56 -20.35
N ALA A 242 4.88 7.65 -19.25
CA ALA A 242 4.97 6.69 -18.15
C ALA A 242 3.57 6.37 -17.61
N VAL A 243 3.40 5.14 -17.12
CA VAL A 243 2.24 4.72 -16.35
C VAL A 243 2.70 4.56 -14.90
N ASP A 244 1.99 5.14 -13.94
CA ASP A 244 2.27 4.91 -12.52
C ASP A 244 1.64 3.59 -12.03
N PRO A 245 2.04 3.09 -10.85
CA PRO A 245 1.44 1.89 -10.27
C PRO A 245 -0.08 1.98 -10.00
N TYR A 246 -0.67 3.17 -10.06
CA TYR A 246 -2.10 3.41 -9.89
C TYR A 246 -2.85 3.42 -11.25
N GLY A 247 -2.15 3.21 -12.36
CA GLY A 247 -2.72 3.22 -13.71
C GLY A 247 -2.93 4.62 -14.30
N ASN A 248 -2.38 5.67 -13.68
CA ASN A 248 -2.39 7.02 -14.26
C ASN A 248 -1.30 7.14 -15.32
N VAL A 249 -1.61 7.84 -16.41
CA VAL A 249 -0.70 8.03 -17.54
C VAL A 249 -0.18 9.45 -17.56
N TYR A 250 1.13 9.61 -17.77
CA TYR A 250 1.82 10.89 -17.76
C TYR A 250 2.69 11.06 -18.99
N THR A 251 2.82 12.30 -19.46
CA THR A 251 3.69 12.65 -20.59
C THR A 251 4.50 13.88 -20.27
N THR A 252 5.75 13.91 -20.70
CA THR A 252 6.56 15.13 -20.74
C THR A 252 6.20 15.93 -21.98
N ASN A 253 6.08 17.26 -21.83
CA ASN A 253 5.84 18.20 -22.91
C ASN A 253 7.11 19.00 -23.16
N ASN A 254 7.96 18.49 -24.06
CA ASN A 254 9.27 19.07 -24.37
C ASN A 254 9.17 20.55 -24.75
N GLY A 255 8.15 20.90 -25.56
CA GLY A 255 7.96 22.26 -26.06
C GLY A 255 7.50 23.27 -25.01
N ASP A 256 6.95 22.80 -23.89
CA ASP A 256 6.36 23.64 -22.84
C ASP A 256 7.09 23.55 -21.49
N ASN A 257 8.05 22.65 -21.35
CA ASN A 257 8.76 22.37 -20.08
C ASN A 257 7.80 21.94 -18.95
N THR A 258 6.84 21.07 -19.26
CA THR A 258 5.83 20.61 -18.30
C THR A 258 5.60 19.10 -18.35
N VAL A 259 4.88 18.58 -17.36
CA VAL A 259 4.30 17.22 -17.37
C VAL A 259 2.78 17.32 -17.43
N SER A 260 2.16 16.53 -18.28
CA SER A 260 0.70 16.36 -18.35
C SER A 260 0.28 14.99 -17.81
N ARG A 261 -0.78 14.95 -17.00
CA ARG A 261 -1.53 13.73 -16.66
C ARG A 261 -2.69 13.55 -17.64
N ILE A 262 -2.85 12.35 -18.17
CA ILE A 262 -3.92 11.99 -19.10
C ILE A 262 -5.08 11.35 -18.33
N VAL A 263 -6.28 11.89 -18.50
CA VAL A 263 -7.48 11.40 -17.82
C VAL A 263 -8.29 10.50 -18.77
N PRO A 264 -8.84 9.35 -18.34
CA PRO A 264 -9.50 8.37 -19.22
C PRO A 264 -10.67 8.91 -20.08
N ARG A 265 -11.26 10.05 -19.70
CA ARG A 265 -12.34 10.73 -20.45
C ARG A 265 -11.85 11.71 -21.52
N GLY A 266 -10.55 11.75 -21.81
CA GLY A 266 -9.99 12.61 -22.85
C GLY A 266 -9.67 14.04 -22.42
N ALA A 267 -9.74 14.35 -21.13
CA ALA A 267 -9.09 15.53 -20.59
C ALA A 267 -7.61 15.21 -20.33
N SER A 268 -6.72 16.18 -20.53
CA SER A 268 -5.40 16.14 -19.91
C SER A 268 -5.23 17.37 -19.04
N GLU A 269 -4.40 17.25 -18.02
CA GLU A 269 -4.11 18.31 -17.07
C GLU A 269 -2.60 18.50 -17.02
N VAL A 270 -2.12 19.73 -17.17
CA VAL A 270 -0.71 20.02 -16.88
C VAL A 270 -0.58 20.02 -15.35
N ILE A 271 0.24 19.13 -14.81
CA ILE A 271 0.35 18.93 -13.36
C ILE A 271 1.59 19.58 -12.75
N ALA A 272 2.63 19.84 -13.55
CA ALA A 272 3.87 20.38 -13.04
C ALA A 272 4.71 21.07 -14.13
N ARG A 273 5.55 22.01 -13.69
CA ARG A 273 6.67 22.54 -14.48
C ARG A 273 7.92 21.69 -14.26
N THR A 274 8.84 21.74 -15.21
CA THR A 274 10.10 20.97 -15.20
C THR A 274 11.28 21.87 -15.55
N GLY A 275 12.48 21.29 -15.60
CA GLY A 275 13.62 21.92 -16.26
C GLY A 275 13.42 22.09 -17.77
N ARG A 276 14.45 22.55 -18.47
CA ARG A 276 14.35 22.85 -19.91
C ARG A 276 14.47 21.58 -20.74
N ARG A 277 13.52 21.40 -21.67
CA ARG A 277 13.44 20.28 -22.61
C ARG A 277 13.34 18.92 -21.89
N PRO A 278 12.24 18.66 -21.14
CA PRO A 278 12.01 17.36 -20.55
C PRO A 278 11.85 16.29 -21.65
N ILE A 279 12.59 15.19 -21.56
CA ILE A 279 12.54 14.06 -22.50
C ILE A 279 11.99 12.83 -21.80
N GLY A 280 12.84 12.02 -21.18
CA GLY A 280 12.44 10.81 -20.48
C GLY A 280 11.60 11.13 -19.23
N ILE A 281 10.67 10.22 -18.93
CA ILE A 281 9.89 10.22 -17.69
C ILE A 281 9.76 8.79 -17.17
N THR A 282 9.86 8.61 -15.86
CA THR A 282 9.63 7.32 -15.20
C THR A 282 8.89 7.53 -13.88
N SER A 283 8.23 6.48 -13.37
CA SER A 283 7.50 6.47 -12.11
C SER A 283 8.15 5.48 -11.15
N ASP A 284 8.25 5.81 -9.85
CA ASP A 284 8.59 4.82 -8.84
C ASP A 284 7.35 4.09 -8.30
N ALA A 285 7.58 3.08 -7.46
CA ALA A 285 6.53 2.27 -6.84
C ALA A 285 5.51 3.08 -6.02
N ALA A 286 5.87 4.28 -5.56
CA ALA A 286 5.00 5.17 -4.79
C ALA A 286 4.29 6.21 -5.68
N GLY A 287 4.51 6.18 -7.00
CA GLY A 287 3.92 7.10 -7.97
C GLY A 287 4.61 8.46 -8.04
N PHE A 288 5.81 8.63 -7.47
CA PHE A 288 6.61 9.83 -7.79
C PHE A 288 7.11 9.72 -9.22
N LEU A 289 7.07 10.84 -9.95
CA LEU A 289 7.56 10.89 -11.31
C LEU A 289 8.91 11.61 -11.35
N TYR A 290 9.78 11.18 -12.24
CA TYR A 290 11.08 11.79 -12.47
C TYR A 290 11.24 12.09 -13.95
N THR A 291 11.66 13.30 -14.30
CA THR A 291 11.88 13.71 -15.69
C THR A 291 13.33 14.12 -15.93
N ALA A 292 13.95 13.58 -16.98
CA ALA A 292 15.26 14.01 -17.45
C ALA A 292 15.11 15.27 -18.30
N ASN A 293 15.77 16.35 -17.91
CA ASN A 293 15.67 17.65 -18.58
C ASN A 293 16.96 17.92 -19.38
N LEU A 294 16.91 17.61 -20.67
CA LEU A 294 18.09 17.51 -21.52
C LEU A 294 18.89 18.82 -21.62
N LEU A 295 18.22 19.98 -21.65
CA LEU A 295 18.93 21.26 -21.80
C LEU A 295 19.34 21.87 -20.47
N SER A 296 18.64 21.58 -19.37
CA SER A 296 19.03 22.09 -18.05
C SER A 296 20.01 21.18 -17.31
N ASN A 297 20.31 19.99 -17.83
CA ASN A 297 21.21 19.01 -17.19
C ASN A 297 20.79 18.70 -15.74
N ASP A 298 19.50 18.47 -15.53
CA ASP A 298 18.94 18.06 -14.25
C ASP A 298 17.79 17.08 -14.40
N VAL A 299 17.44 16.47 -13.26
CA VAL A 299 16.19 15.74 -13.10
C VAL A 299 15.20 16.56 -12.28
N THR A 300 13.96 16.64 -12.75
CA THR A 300 12.82 17.14 -11.96
C THR A 300 12.10 15.96 -11.33
N GLU A 301 11.84 16.04 -10.02
CA GLU A 301 10.89 15.16 -9.34
C GLU A 301 9.52 15.86 -9.31
N VAL A 302 8.48 15.16 -9.74
CA VAL A 302 7.09 15.61 -9.74
C VAL A 302 6.32 14.75 -8.74
N PHE A 303 5.57 15.40 -7.85
CA PHE A 303 4.85 14.73 -6.78
C PHE A 303 3.49 14.24 -7.27
N PRO A 304 3.04 13.04 -6.85
CA PRO A 304 1.73 12.54 -7.22
C PRO A 304 0.63 13.43 -6.60
N VAL A 305 -0.46 13.63 -7.35
CA VAL A 305 -1.65 14.31 -6.81
C VAL A 305 -2.26 13.43 -5.72
N VAL A 306 -2.30 13.93 -4.47
CA VAL A 306 -2.85 13.19 -3.32
C VAL A 306 -4.27 12.70 -3.62
N GLN A 307 -4.49 11.39 -3.48
CA GLN A 307 -5.82 10.79 -3.67
C GLN A 307 -6.74 11.15 -2.48
N GLY A 308 -7.91 11.73 -2.79
CA GLY A 308 -8.96 12.04 -1.83
C GLY A 308 -8.91 13.48 -1.25
N PRO A 309 -9.99 13.93 -0.58
CA PRO A 309 -10.02 15.25 0.04
C PRO A 309 -8.95 15.33 1.14
N PRO A 310 -8.01 16.29 1.06
CA PRO A 310 -6.90 16.37 2.00
C PRO A 310 -7.43 16.53 3.41
N ASN A 311 -6.82 15.80 4.35
CA ASN A 311 -7.12 15.85 5.78
C ASN A 311 -8.51 15.32 6.18
N VAL A 312 -9.23 14.59 5.33
CA VAL A 312 -10.53 13.99 5.68
C VAL A 312 -10.43 12.48 5.82
N LEU A 313 -10.80 11.96 6.99
CA LEU A 313 -10.90 10.53 7.26
C LEU A 313 -12.36 10.09 7.18
N SER A 314 -12.61 8.97 6.50
CA SER A 314 -13.93 8.32 6.43
C SER A 314 -13.92 7.03 7.22
N LEU A 315 -14.70 6.96 8.28
CA LEU A 315 -14.79 5.80 9.19
C LEU A 315 -16.19 5.18 9.10
N SER A 316 -16.29 3.97 8.57
CA SER A 316 -17.53 3.18 8.63
C SER A 316 -17.53 2.32 9.88
N THR A 317 -18.64 2.32 10.60
CA THR A 317 -18.78 1.66 11.89
C THR A 317 -20.09 0.89 11.98
N VAL A 318 -20.13 -0.15 12.80
CA VAL A 318 -21.37 -0.83 13.18
C VAL A 318 -21.76 -0.48 14.61
N THR A 319 -23.06 -0.31 14.85
CA THR A 319 -23.59 -0.09 16.21
C THR A 319 -23.61 -1.38 16.99
N VAL A 320 -22.93 -1.40 18.14
CA VAL A 320 -23.01 -2.45 19.15
C VAL A 320 -23.87 -1.95 20.31
N ARG A 321 -25.03 -2.57 20.52
CA ARG A 321 -26.03 -2.13 21.49
C ARG A 321 -25.79 -2.76 22.87
N ALA A 322 -26.21 -2.06 23.93
CA ALA A 322 -26.07 -2.47 25.32
C ALA A 322 -27.10 -3.47 25.96
N PRO A 323 -28.17 -4.01 25.33
CA PRO A 323 -29.17 -4.76 26.09
C PRO A 323 -28.57 -6.04 26.74
N ARG A 324 -28.71 -6.16 28.07
CA ARG A 324 -28.33 -7.35 28.88
C ARG A 324 -26.83 -7.70 28.83
N ASN A 325 -25.99 -6.68 28.79
CA ASN A 325 -24.54 -6.76 28.68
C ASN A 325 -23.85 -7.50 29.85
N ARG A 326 -23.93 -8.83 29.83
CA ARG A 326 -23.19 -9.76 30.69
C ARG A 326 -21.78 -9.98 30.14
N ASN A 327 -20.85 -10.34 31.01
CA ASN A 327 -19.52 -10.81 30.61
C ASN A 327 -19.67 -12.03 29.70
N ALA A 328 -18.84 -12.12 28.66
CA ALA A 328 -18.39 -13.41 28.16
C ALA A 328 -17.42 -14.00 29.20
N TRP A 329 -17.54 -15.28 29.52
CA TRP A 329 -16.66 -15.96 30.45
C TRP A 329 -15.71 -16.86 29.71
N ILE A 330 -14.46 -16.91 30.14
CA ILE A 330 -13.43 -17.69 29.46
C ILE A 330 -12.55 -18.39 30.50
N ILE A 331 -11.95 -19.50 30.08
CA ILE A 331 -10.75 -20.02 30.74
C ILE A 331 -9.57 -19.55 29.89
N PRO A 332 -8.66 -18.75 30.43
CA PRO A 332 -7.52 -18.31 29.65
C PRO A 332 -6.66 -19.52 29.23
N PHE A 333 -6.10 -19.50 28.00
CA PHE A 333 -5.43 -20.61 27.30
C PHE A 333 -6.35 -21.76 26.85
N TRP A 334 -7.67 -21.52 26.90
CA TRP A 334 -8.67 -22.43 26.35
C TRP A 334 -9.47 -21.73 25.25
N ASN A 335 -10.07 -22.53 24.38
CA ASN A 335 -10.70 -22.07 23.15
C ASN A 335 -12.18 -21.71 23.28
N ASP A 336 -12.82 -22.09 24.38
CA ASP A 336 -14.26 -21.91 24.57
C ASP A 336 -14.62 -20.58 25.22
N VAL A 337 -15.75 -20.02 24.77
CA VAL A 337 -16.44 -18.91 25.42
C VAL A 337 -17.68 -19.44 26.15
N TYR A 338 -17.73 -19.22 27.46
CA TYR A 338 -18.80 -19.64 28.34
C TYR A 338 -19.83 -18.54 28.57
N LYS A 339 -21.11 -18.95 28.64
CA LYS A 339 -22.26 -18.05 28.83
C LYS A 339 -22.26 -17.35 30.19
N ASN A 340 -21.75 -18.00 31.23
CA ASN A 340 -21.71 -17.48 32.60
C ASN A 340 -20.55 -18.08 33.41
N LYS A 341 -20.30 -17.50 34.59
CA LYS A 341 -19.24 -17.91 35.51
C LYS A 341 -19.35 -19.39 35.89
N ALA A 342 -20.53 -19.85 36.27
CA ALA A 342 -20.75 -21.23 36.72
C ALA A 342 -20.44 -22.25 35.62
N SER A 343 -20.86 -21.99 34.37
CA SER A 343 -20.52 -22.87 33.24
C SER A 343 -19.02 -22.89 32.93
N CYS A 344 -18.31 -21.79 33.20
CA CYS A 344 -16.86 -21.74 33.04
C CYS A 344 -16.17 -22.53 34.17
N GLU A 345 -16.57 -22.30 35.42
CA GLU A 345 -16.00 -22.98 36.59
C GLU A 345 -16.24 -24.49 36.55
N ALA A 346 -17.38 -24.93 36.02
CA ALA A 346 -17.67 -26.35 35.80
C ALA A 346 -16.73 -27.01 34.79
N ALA A 347 -16.25 -26.26 33.78
CA ALA A 347 -15.34 -26.77 32.76
C ALA A 347 -13.87 -26.74 33.21
N LEU A 348 -13.52 -25.88 34.18
CA LEU A 348 -12.14 -25.60 34.59
C LEU A 348 -11.32 -26.85 34.97
N PRO A 349 -11.82 -27.82 35.75
CA PRO A 349 -11.03 -29.00 36.12
C PRO A 349 -10.60 -29.84 34.91
N ALA A 350 -11.51 -30.09 33.98
CA ALA A 350 -11.23 -30.87 32.77
C ALA A 350 -10.22 -30.14 31.86
N VAL A 351 -10.34 -28.81 31.77
CA VAL A 351 -9.39 -27.97 31.03
C VAL A 351 -7.99 -28.04 31.63
N LEU A 352 -7.87 -27.94 32.96
CA LEU A 352 -6.58 -28.02 33.65
C LEU A 352 -5.90 -29.38 33.48
N GLU A 353 -6.68 -30.47 33.49
CA GLU A 353 -6.17 -31.81 33.21
C GLU A 353 -5.66 -31.94 31.77
N ALA A 354 -6.40 -31.38 30.80
CA ALA A 354 -5.99 -31.37 29.40
C ALA A 354 -4.71 -30.55 29.17
N VAL A 355 -4.58 -29.40 29.85
CA VAL A 355 -3.38 -28.57 29.84
C VAL A 355 -2.17 -29.32 30.38
N GLN A 356 -2.30 -30.04 31.51
CA GLN A 356 -1.19 -30.80 32.10
C GLN A 356 -0.69 -31.92 31.18
N LYS A 357 -1.59 -32.48 30.35
CA LYS A 357 -1.27 -33.51 29.36
C LYS A 357 -0.78 -32.94 28.03
N ASN A 358 -0.76 -31.61 27.88
CA ASN A 358 -0.29 -30.97 26.65
C ASN A 358 1.21 -31.17 26.49
N ALA A 359 1.67 -31.55 25.29
CA ALA A 359 3.08 -31.80 25.03
C ALA A 359 3.96 -30.53 25.06
N ASP A 360 3.36 -29.33 25.02
CA ASP A 360 4.05 -28.05 25.06
C ASP A 360 4.27 -27.54 26.51
N PRO A 361 5.52 -27.49 27.01
CA PRO A 361 5.82 -27.02 28.36
C PRO A 361 5.45 -25.55 28.61
N ALA A 362 5.37 -24.72 27.57
CA ALA A 362 4.97 -23.32 27.73
C ALA A 362 3.48 -23.23 28.08
N VAL A 363 2.62 -24.01 27.42
CA VAL A 363 1.18 -24.09 27.72
C VAL A 363 0.95 -24.51 29.18
N GLN A 364 1.72 -25.48 29.66
CA GLN A 364 1.68 -25.92 31.05
C GLN A 364 2.08 -24.79 32.02
N ALA A 365 3.11 -24.00 31.68
CA ALA A 365 3.69 -22.97 32.55
C ALA A 365 2.84 -21.69 32.68
N VAL A 366 2.02 -21.35 31.68
CA VAL A 366 1.20 -20.12 31.70
C VAL A 366 -0.29 -20.36 31.90
N SER A 367 -0.77 -21.60 31.89
CA SER A 367 -2.20 -21.90 31.99
C SER A 367 -2.89 -21.19 33.16
N ALA A 368 -4.07 -20.62 32.88
CA ALA A 368 -4.77 -19.86 33.89
C ALA A 368 -5.48 -20.79 34.87
N THR A 369 -5.33 -20.48 36.15
CA THR A 369 -5.91 -21.25 37.26
C THR A 369 -7.36 -20.86 37.58
N SER A 370 -7.98 -19.97 36.79
CA SER A 370 -9.32 -19.47 37.06
C SER A 370 -10.04 -18.91 35.83
N CYS A 371 -11.36 -18.82 35.93
CA CYS A 371 -12.25 -18.20 34.95
C CYS A 371 -12.19 -16.67 34.98
N MET A 372 -12.20 -16.04 33.81
CA MET A 372 -12.19 -14.58 33.66
C MET A 372 -13.42 -14.09 32.89
N GLY A 373 -14.06 -13.03 33.40
CA GLY A 373 -15.15 -12.34 32.72
C GLY A 373 -14.63 -11.15 31.90
N ILE A 374 -15.02 -11.08 30.63
CA ILE A 374 -14.58 -10.09 29.65
C ILE A 374 -15.73 -9.56 28.80
N GLY A 375 -15.53 -8.45 28.10
CA GLY A 375 -16.50 -7.93 27.11
C GLY A 375 -17.68 -7.18 27.72
N ARG A 376 -17.59 -6.70 28.97
CA ARG A 376 -18.70 -5.96 29.60
C ARG A 376 -18.63 -4.47 29.27
N VAL A 377 -19.37 -4.06 28.25
CA VAL A 377 -19.54 -2.65 27.85
C VAL A 377 -20.92 -2.09 28.23
N PRO A 378 -21.08 -1.34 29.34
CA PRO A 378 -22.38 -0.92 29.88
C PRO A 378 -23.09 0.18 29.06
N TYR A 379 -22.59 0.48 27.87
CA TYR A 379 -23.09 1.55 27.00
C TYR A 379 -23.15 1.09 25.55
N THR A 380 -24.00 1.75 24.77
CA THR A 380 -24.02 1.59 23.31
C THR A 380 -22.82 2.31 22.73
N TYR A 381 -22.12 1.67 21.80
CA TYR A 381 -21.01 2.26 21.08
C TYR A 381 -21.05 1.85 19.62
N ARG A 382 -20.18 2.43 18.81
CA ARG A 382 -19.93 2.00 17.44
C ARG A 382 -18.48 1.60 17.31
N ILE A 383 -18.20 0.52 16.60
CA ILE A 383 -16.84 0.06 16.31
C ILE A 383 -16.61 0.13 14.81
N ALA A 384 -15.40 0.51 14.41
CA ALA A 384 -14.98 0.53 13.03
C ALA A 384 -15.18 -0.85 12.38
N GLU A 385 -15.65 -0.84 11.13
CA GLU A 385 -15.84 -2.06 10.36
C GLU A 385 -14.55 -2.66 9.87
N THR A 386 -13.46 -1.90 9.81
CA THR A 386 -12.12 -2.38 9.44
C THR A 386 -11.12 -1.74 10.37
N GLU A 387 -9.93 -2.30 10.42
CA GLU A 387 -8.71 -1.63 10.84
C GLU A 387 -8.54 -0.31 10.06
N LEU A 388 -7.81 0.61 10.68
CA LEU A 388 -7.34 1.80 10.01
C LEU A 388 -6.37 1.40 8.89
N THR A 389 -6.61 1.89 7.66
CA THR A 389 -5.75 1.55 6.52
C THR A 389 -4.49 2.42 6.47
N VAL A 390 -3.48 1.96 5.74
CA VAL A 390 -2.26 2.74 5.46
C VAL A 390 -2.59 4.08 4.81
N ALA A 391 -3.52 4.12 3.84
CA ALA A 391 -3.92 5.38 3.20
C ALA A 391 -4.57 6.36 4.18
N GLN A 392 -5.40 5.87 5.11
CA GLN A 392 -5.98 6.71 6.17
C GLN A 392 -4.90 7.24 7.14
N TRP A 393 -3.91 6.42 7.49
CA TRP A 393 -2.78 6.85 8.32
C TRP A 393 -1.91 7.90 7.62
N VAL A 394 -1.62 7.73 6.32
CA VAL A 394 -0.90 8.74 5.52
C VAL A 394 -1.62 10.09 5.52
N ASN A 395 -2.95 10.09 5.40
CA ASN A 395 -3.75 11.31 5.48
C ASN A 395 -3.63 11.99 6.87
N PHE A 396 -3.62 11.19 7.94
CA PHE A 396 -3.35 11.68 9.29
C PHE A 396 -1.96 12.29 9.43
N LEU A 397 -0.90 11.61 8.97
CA LEU A 397 0.47 12.11 9.01
C LEU A 397 0.61 13.45 8.27
N ASN A 398 0.02 13.55 7.09
CA ASN A 398 0.02 14.77 6.29
C ASN A 398 -0.72 15.93 6.96
N ARG A 399 -1.74 15.65 7.78
CA ARG A 399 -2.42 16.68 8.58
C ARG A 399 -1.59 17.16 9.77
N VAL A 400 -1.03 16.24 10.54
CA VAL A 400 -0.43 16.55 11.86
C VAL A 400 1.06 16.85 11.80
N ASP A 401 1.72 16.44 10.73
CA ASP A 401 3.11 16.76 10.43
C ASP A 401 3.27 17.25 8.97
N PRO A 402 2.62 18.37 8.61
CA PRO A 402 2.65 18.89 7.23
C PRO A 402 4.06 19.29 6.79
N GLY A 403 4.98 19.54 7.73
CA GLY A 403 6.39 19.82 7.46
C GLY A 403 7.27 18.57 7.35
N GLY A 404 6.74 17.38 7.64
CA GLY A 404 7.52 16.13 7.60
C GLY A 404 8.67 16.12 8.59
N ARG A 405 8.56 16.81 9.74
CA ARG A 405 9.60 16.88 10.78
C ARG A 405 9.63 15.62 11.65
N ASN A 406 8.49 14.93 11.76
CA ASN A 406 8.28 13.70 12.52
C ASN A 406 8.61 13.84 14.03
N ARG A 407 8.23 14.98 14.65
CA ARG A 407 8.55 15.30 16.05
C ARG A 407 8.02 14.26 17.05
N HIS A 408 6.85 13.72 16.78
CA HIS A 408 6.19 12.72 17.63
C HIS A 408 6.51 11.28 17.23
N ARG A 409 7.45 11.06 16.29
CA ARG A 409 7.83 9.73 15.79
C ARG A 409 6.61 8.91 15.34
N LEU A 410 5.70 9.55 14.59
CA LEU A 410 4.50 8.92 14.02
C LEU A 410 4.82 8.06 12.80
N TRP A 411 6.04 8.17 12.30
CA TRP A 411 6.60 7.39 11.21
C TRP A 411 8.02 6.95 11.58
N ASP A 412 8.44 5.77 11.14
CA ASP A 412 9.79 5.23 11.34
C ASP A 412 10.46 4.98 10.00
N ALA A 413 11.79 5.03 9.94
CA ALA A 413 12.52 4.80 8.67
C ALA A 413 12.21 3.43 8.05
N ALA A 414 11.99 2.40 8.87
CA ALA A 414 11.60 1.07 8.45
C ALA A 414 10.21 0.99 7.78
N GLN A 415 9.38 2.03 7.93
CA GLN A 415 8.12 2.14 7.19
C GLN A 415 8.33 2.60 5.75
N SER A 416 9.54 3.01 5.35
CA SER A 416 9.84 3.32 3.95
C SER A 416 10.05 2.06 3.13
N SER A 417 9.51 1.99 1.92
CA SER A 417 9.89 0.94 0.95
C SER A 417 11.34 1.08 0.47
N ARG A 418 11.96 2.25 0.71
CA ARG A 418 13.33 2.56 0.29
C ARG A 418 14.39 2.14 1.33
N VAL A 419 13.98 1.69 2.51
CA VAL A 419 14.88 1.28 3.61
C VAL A 419 14.61 -0.18 3.95
N TRP A 420 15.67 -0.94 4.23
CA TRP A 420 15.54 -2.34 4.62
C TRP A 420 14.76 -2.49 5.94
N PRO A 421 13.80 -3.42 6.04
CA PRO A 421 13.47 -4.51 5.11
C PRO A 421 12.44 -4.13 4.03
N LYS A 422 12.82 -3.31 3.04
CA LYS A 422 12.36 -3.23 1.62
C LYS A 422 10.85 -3.14 1.34
N TYR A 423 9.97 -3.20 2.34
CA TYR A 423 8.53 -3.42 2.22
C TYR A 423 7.72 -2.51 3.13
N GLY A 424 8.34 -1.43 3.62
CA GLY A 424 7.64 -0.44 4.40
C GLY A 424 6.46 0.15 3.62
N SER A 425 5.32 0.33 4.29
CA SER A 425 4.04 0.72 3.69
C SER A 425 3.91 2.23 3.41
N ILE A 426 4.83 3.07 3.92
CA ILE A 426 4.73 4.54 3.88
C ILE A 426 6.07 5.20 3.57
N ASN A 427 6.15 5.90 2.44
CA ASN A 427 7.30 6.73 2.09
C ASN A 427 7.16 8.16 2.59
N ARG A 428 8.29 8.74 3.03
CA ARG A 428 8.38 10.13 3.45
C ARG A 428 9.31 10.91 2.51
N ASN A 429 8.79 11.98 1.92
CA ASN A 429 9.54 12.87 1.05
C ASN A 429 9.57 14.31 1.60
N LYS A 430 10.72 14.73 2.11
CA LYS A 430 10.97 16.09 2.64
C LYS A 430 11.10 17.16 1.55
N ARG A 431 10.90 16.84 0.27
CA ARG A 431 10.86 17.81 -0.83
C ARG A 431 9.44 18.09 -1.34
N ALA A 432 8.48 17.18 -1.09
CA ALA A 432 7.07 17.34 -1.47
C ALA A 432 6.36 18.54 -0.82
N PRO A 433 5.23 19.06 -1.31
CA PRO A 433 4.53 20.18 -0.67
C PRO A 433 4.21 19.97 0.81
N LYS A 434 4.01 21.08 1.54
CA LYS A 434 3.51 20.99 2.92
C LYS A 434 2.14 20.30 2.92
N GLY A 435 1.97 19.32 3.80
CA GLY A 435 0.76 18.49 3.84
C GLY A 435 0.74 17.35 2.81
N GLN A 436 1.85 17.10 2.12
CA GLN A 436 2.04 15.98 1.20
C GLN A 436 3.40 15.32 1.44
N ARG A 437 3.87 15.26 2.69
CA ARG A 437 5.22 14.75 3.01
C ARG A 437 5.25 13.23 3.13
N TYR A 438 4.09 12.61 3.31
CA TYR A 438 3.92 11.17 3.49
C TYR A 438 3.04 10.62 2.36
N HIS A 439 3.40 9.43 1.85
CA HIS A 439 2.73 8.78 0.74
C HIS A 439 2.65 7.29 1.01
N VAL A 440 1.60 6.64 0.53
CA VAL A 440 1.54 5.18 0.49
C VAL A 440 2.70 4.71 -0.38
N ALA A 441 3.47 3.74 0.11
CA ALA A 441 4.68 3.31 -0.60
C ALA A 441 4.39 2.57 -1.91
N ASN A 442 3.22 1.92 -1.99
CA ASN A 442 2.69 1.30 -3.20
C ASN A 442 1.14 1.17 -3.10
N PRO A 443 0.38 1.32 -4.20
CA PRO A 443 -1.08 1.12 -4.23
C PRO A 443 -1.60 -0.13 -3.49
N GLN A 444 -0.88 -1.24 -3.57
CA GLN A 444 -1.22 -2.53 -2.95
C GLN A 444 -1.25 -2.44 -1.41
N TRP A 445 -0.57 -1.44 -0.82
CA TRP A 445 -0.65 -1.14 0.62
C TRP A 445 -1.83 -0.26 1.02
N ALA A 446 -2.44 0.48 0.09
CA ALA A 446 -3.36 1.57 0.43
C ALA A 446 -4.55 1.13 1.29
N ASP A 447 -5.12 -0.03 0.97
CA ASP A 447 -6.29 -0.61 1.63
C ASP A 447 -5.94 -1.65 2.71
N LYS A 448 -4.64 -1.91 2.93
CA LYS A 448 -4.15 -2.83 3.97
C LYS A 448 -4.16 -2.14 5.34
N PRO A 449 -4.20 -2.89 6.45
CA PRO A 449 -4.11 -2.32 7.79
C PRO A 449 -2.82 -1.52 7.95
N TYR A 450 -2.88 -0.38 8.64
CA TYR A 450 -1.69 0.24 9.17
C TYR A 450 -1.03 -0.74 10.15
N ASN A 451 0.28 -0.96 9.99
CA ASN A 451 0.90 -2.19 10.44
C ASN A 451 2.05 -1.98 11.45
N VAL A 452 2.32 -0.71 11.83
CA VAL A 452 3.34 -0.33 12.82
C VAL A 452 2.72 0.46 13.98
N ALA A 453 1.50 0.06 14.37
CA ALA A 453 0.77 0.73 15.43
C ALA A 453 1.48 0.64 16.79
N ASP A 454 1.38 1.73 17.55
CA ASP A 454 1.56 1.76 19.01
C ASP A 454 0.39 2.56 19.63
N PHE A 455 0.18 2.45 20.94
CA PHE A 455 -0.93 3.16 21.57
C PHE A 455 -0.80 4.67 21.46
N LYS A 456 0.40 5.25 21.60
CA LYS A 456 0.57 6.70 21.56
C LYS A 456 0.27 7.27 20.17
N ARG A 457 0.64 6.54 19.11
CA ARG A 457 0.26 6.82 17.72
C ARG A 457 -1.26 6.78 17.55
N ALA A 458 -1.90 5.71 17.99
CA ALA A 458 -3.35 5.55 17.89
C ALA A 458 -4.12 6.61 18.70
N ALA A 459 -3.66 6.93 19.91
CA ALA A 459 -4.23 7.97 20.77
C ALA A 459 -4.14 9.37 20.13
N ARG A 460 -3.03 9.67 19.44
CA ARG A 460 -2.88 10.94 18.70
C ARG A 460 -3.82 11.03 17.50
N LEU A 461 -4.08 9.92 16.82
CA LEU A 461 -5.11 9.86 15.79
C LEU A 461 -6.51 10.11 16.37
N ALA A 462 -6.85 9.44 17.48
CA ALA A 462 -8.10 9.66 18.19
C ALA A 462 -8.27 11.13 18.60
N ASN A 463 -7.23 11.75 19.17
CA ASN A 463 -7.22 13.18 19.49
C ASN A 463 -7.44 14.07 18.26
N SER A 464 -6.82 13.74 17.13
CA SER A 464 -7.01 14.48 15.87
C SER A 464 -8.44 14.36 15.35
N LEU A 465 -9.10 13.21 15.53
CA LEU A 465 -10.50 13.00 15.18
C LEU A 465 -11.44 13.77 16.12
N ASP A 466 -11.19 13.70 17.44
CA ASP A 466 -11.97 14.39 18.47
C ASP A 466 -11.92 15.90 18.37
N ASN A 467 -10.73 16.46 18.13
CA ASN A 467 -10.55 17.88 17.90
C ASN A 467 -10.91 18.29 16.46
N GLY A 468 -11.28 17.32 15.62
CA GLY A 468 -11.59 17.49 14.21
C GLY A 468 -12.98 18.08 13.98
N GLN A 469 -13.26 18.41 12.72
CA GLN A 469 -14.58 18.87 12.31
C GLN A 469 -15.35 17.71 11.68
N LEU A 470 -16.44 17.28 12.31
CA LEU A 470 -17.36 16.33 11.72
C LEU A 470 -18.04 16.97 10.49
N ILE A 471 -17.75 16.46 9.29
CA ILE A 471 -18.32 16.96 8.03
C ILE A 471 -19.69 16.35 7.79
N SER A 472 -19.83 15.04 8.00
CA SER A 472 -21.09 14.34 7.76
C SER A 472 -21.16 13.01 8.49
N THR A 473 -22.37 12.62 8.88
CA THR A 473 -22.71 11.30 9.41
C THR A 473 -23.82 10.68 8.56
N ARG A 474 -23.62 9.47 8.07
CA ARG A 474 -24.62 8.74 7.27
C ARG A 474 -24.89 7.37 7.86
N SER A 475 -26.14 7.08 8.20
CA SER A 475 -26.55 5.78 8.75
C SER A 475 -27.40 4.98 7.77
N ARG A 476 -27.16 3.67 7.68
CA ARG A 476 -27.99 2.73 6.91
C ARG A 476 -28.14 1.39 7.63
N ARG A 477 -29.24 0.68 7.37
CA ARG A 477 -29.41 -0.70 7.84
C ARG A 477 -28.80 -1.67 6.82
N VAL A 478 -28.10 -2.68 7.30
CA VAL A 478 -27.42 -3.70 6.48
C VAL A 478 -27.80 -5.08 7.02
N LYS A 479 -28.09 -6.02 6.12
CA LYS A 479 -28.37 -7.41 6.48
C LYS A 479 -27.05 -8.20 6.55
N THR A 480 -26.81 -8.94 7.62
CA THR A 480 -25.65 -9.81 7.79
C THR A 480 -25.83 -11.11 7.01
N VAL A 481 -24.77 -11.90 6.90
CA VAL A 481 -24.81 -13.25 6.35
C VAL A 481 -25.75 -14.15 7.18
N SER A 482 -25.82 -13.94 8.51
CA SER A 482 -26.77 -14.59 9.42
C SER A 482 -28.22 -14.07 9.31
N GLY A 483 -28.47 -13.04 8.50
CA GLY A 483 -29.80 -12.46 8.30
C GLY A 483 -30.19 -11.33 9.27
N ASP A 484 -29.36 -11.03 10.27
CA ASP A 484 -29.57 -9.95 11.25
C ASP A 484 -29.44 -8.56 10.60
N ARG A 485 -30.14 -7.56 11.16
CA ARG A 485 -30.12 -6.18 10.65
C ARG A 485 -29.26 -5.29 11.54
N LEU A 486 -28.10 -4.88 11.04
CA LEU A 486 -27.19 -3.98 11.71
C LEU A 486 -27.39 -2.54 11.28
N ARG A 487 -27.01 -1.61 12.15
CA ARG A 487 -26.94 -0.18 11.82
C ARG A 487 -25.49 0.21 11.54
N ARG A 488 -25.18 0.42 10.25
CA ARG A 488 -23.91 0.93 9.75
C ARG A 488 -23.94 2.46 9.76
N THR A 489 -22.93 3.10 10.33
CA THR A 489 -22.77 4.55 10.36
C THR A 489 -21.42 4.94 9.78
N THR A 490 -21.39 5.78 8.75
CA THR A 490 -20.17 6.34 8.17
C THR A 490 -20.00 7.77 8.62
N PHE A 491 -18.89 8.05 9.28
CA PHE A 491 -18.45 9.39 9.69
C PHE A 491 -17.41 9.91 8.70
N LYS A 492 -17.56 11.15 8.25
CA LYS A 492 -16.50 11.88 7.55
C LYS A 492 -16.02 13.01 8.45
N VAL A 493 -14.75 12.97 8.83
CA VAL A 493 -14.17 13.92 9.79
C VAL A 493 -12.97 14.60 9.14
N ARG A 494 -12.96 15.92 9.14
CA ARG A 494 -11.76 16.70 8.84
C ARG A 494 -10.85 16.69 10.06
N LEU A 495 -9.67 16.10 9.91
CA LEU A 495 -8.69 15.91 10.96
C LEU A 495 -8.15 17.25 11.49
N SER A 496 -7.81 17.26 12.78
CA SER A 496 -7.19 18.39 13.48
C SER A 496 -5.68 18.18 13.65
N PRO A 497 -4.84 19.23 13.59
CA PRO A 497 -3.42 19.09 13.89
C PRO A 497 -3.15 18.93 15.40
N LYS A 498 -4.16 19.20 16.25
CA LYS A 498 -4.06 19.11 17.71
C LYS A 498 -4.12 17.64 18.14
N THR A 499 -2.97 17.10 18.57
CA THR A 499 -2.84 15.68 18.96
C THR A 499 -2.38 15.45 20.41
N GLU A 500 -2.01 16.49 21.15
CA GLU A 500 -1.52 16.36 22.54
C GLU A 500 -2.65 16.21 23.57
N THR A 501 -3.84 16.73 23.25
CA THR A 501 -5.04 16.73 24.12
C THR A 501 -6.27 16.40 23.27
N GLY A 502 -7.32 15.87 23.87
CA GLY A 502 -8.54 15.39 23.19
C GLY A 502 -9.13 14.24 24.00
N MET A 503 -9.49 13.12 23.33
CA MET A 503 -9.82 11.85 23.99
C MET A 503 -8.74 11.43 25.00
N TYR A 504 -7.47 11.67 24.71
CA TYR A 504 -6.34 11.31 25.55
C TYR A 504 -5.45 12.53 25.81
N THR A 505 -4.96 12.67 27.03
CA THR A 505 -3.91 13.66 27.36
C THR A 505 -2.54 13.00 27.25
N MET A 506 -1.76 13.39 26.25
CA MET A 506 -0.49 12.71 25.92
C MET A 506 0.64 12.97 26.91
N SER A 507 0.55 14.05 27.71
CA SER A 507 1.47 14.30 28.82
C SER A 507 1.24 13.35 30.01
N ASN A 508 0.04 12.76 30.12
CA ASN A 508 -0.22 11.72 31.12
C ASN A 508 0.45 10.42 30.67
N ARG A 509 1.38 9.92 31.49
CA ARG A 509 2.06 8.64 31.24
C ARG A 509 1.07 7.50 30.98
N LYS A 510 0.01 7.38 31.77
CA LYS A 510 -1.01 6.33 31.59
C LYS A 510 -1.98 6.63 30.45
N ALA A 511 -2.12 7.88 29.99
CA ALA A 511 -3.02 8.34 28.94
C ALA A 511 -4.30 7.48 28.81
N THR A 512 -5.29 7.79 29.64
CA THR A 512 -6.63 7.17 29.64
C THR A 512 -7.63 8.10 28.95
N ARG A 513 -8.81 7.57 28.63
CA ARG A 513 -9.90 8.37 28.03
C ARG A 513 -10.32 9.49 28.97
N ASN A 514 -10.37 10.72 28.46
CA ASN A 514 -10.81 11.93 29.16
C ASN A 514 -12.32 12.15 29.06
N SER A 515 -12.99 11.51 28.10
CA SER A 515 -14.41 11.74 27.79
C SER A 515 -15.18 10.42 27.64
N PRO A 516 -16.46 10.38 28.08
CA PRO A 516 -17.36 9.27 27.78
C PRO A 516 -17.83 9.26 26.31
N THR A 517 -17.62 10.35 25.56
CA THR A 517 -18.03 10.51 24.15
C THR A 517 -16.86 10.92 23.26
N GLY A 518 -16.92 10.57 21.98
CA GLY A 518 -15.87 10.86 21.00
C GLY A 518 -15.30 9.61 20.34
N PHE A 519 -14.25 9.82 19.55
CA PHE A 519 -13.44 8.81 18.90
C PHE A 519 -12.35 8.32 19.85
N ALA A 520 -12.26 7.02 20.04
CA ALA A 520 -11.24 6.40 20.89
C ALA A 520 -10.61 5.20 20.19
N VAL A 521 -9.43 4.80 20.66
CA VAL A 521 -8.90 3.46 20.37
C VAL A 521 -9.76 2.46 21.12
N SER A 522 -10.16 1.35 20.49
CA SER A 522 -10.99 0.34 21.15
C SER A 522 -10.37 -0.15 22.45
N SER A 523 -11.21 -0.35 23.46
CA SER A 523 -10.83 -1.12 24.65
C SER A 523 -10.96 -2.61 24.35
N GLU A 524 -10.36 -3.44 25.20
CA GLU A 524 -10.45 -4.91 25.10
C GLU A 524 -11.91 -5.36 25.22
N ASP A 525 -12.65 -4.79 26.16
CA ASP A 525 -14.06 -5.12 26.36
C ASP A 525 -14.93 -4.71 25.16
N GLU A 526 -14.68 -3.55 24.56
CA GLU A 526 -15.39 -3.11 23.35
C GLU A 526 -15.06 -3.98 22.14
N TRP A 527 -13.84 -4.47 22.05
CA TRP A 527 -13.46 -5.37 20.97
C TRP A 527 -14.14 -6.73 21.14
N ILE A 528 -13.96 -7.37 22.31
CA ILE A 528 -14.52 -8.68 22.63
C ILE A 528 -16.04 -8.66 22.50
N LYS A 529 -16.68 -7.58 22.97
CA LYS A 529 -18.12 -7.41 22.81
C LYS A 529 -18.51 -7.34 21.33
N ALA A 530 -17.76 -6.64 20.49
CA ALA A 530 -18.08 -6.57 19.07
C ALA A 530 -17.90 -7.93 18.35
N ALA A 531 -16.90 -8.71 18.76
CA ALA A 531 -16.59 -10.01 18.15
C ALA A 531 -17.56 -11.12 18.61
N TYR A 532 -17.84 -11.21 19.91
CA TYR A 532 -18.49 -12.39 20.51
C TYR A 532 -19.89 -12.12 21.10
N PHE A 533 -20.43 -10.90 21.00
CA PHE A 533 -21.73 -10.62 21.63
C PHE A 533 -22.88 -11.34 20.96
N ASP A 534 -23.56 -12.20 21.72
CA ASP A 534 -24.86 -12.76 21.34
C ASP A 534 -26.03 -12.04 22.08
N PRO A 535 -26.88 -11.28 21.37
CA PRO A 535 -28.03 -10.58 21.94
C PRO A 535 -29.17 -11.52 22.37
N LYS A 536 -29.20 -12.77 21.91
CA LYS A 536 -30.21 -13.78 22.26
C LYS A 536 -29.78 -14.65 23.45
N GLY A 537 -28.53 -14.56 23.88
CA GLY A 537 -28.04 -15.18 25.12
C GLY A 537 -27.75 -16.69 25.02
N GLY A 538 -27.18 -17.12 23.91
CA GLY A 538 -26.81 -18.49 23.58
C GLY A 538 -25.31 -18.77 23.46
N GLY A 539 -24.43 -17.75 23.52
CA GLY A 539 -22.95 -17.80 23.42
C GLY A 539 -22.28 -19.18 23.40
N LYS A 540 -22.40 -19.89 22.28
CA LYS A 540 -21.70 -21.14 21.96
C LYS A 540 -20.85 -20.90 20.71
N PHE A 541 -19.81 -20.09 20.85
CA PHE A 541 -18.88 -19.85 19.76
C PHE A 541 -17.47 -20.19 20.25
N SER A 542 -16.75 -20.97 19.45
CA SER A 542 -15.32 -21.18 19.66
C SER A 542 -14.58 -19.91 19.30
N TYR A 543 -13.55 -19.54 20.08
CA TYR A 543 -12.66 -18.44 19.74
C TYR A 543 -12.06 -18.64 18.34
N TRP A 544 -11.81 -19.89 17.93
CA TRP A 544 -11.22 -20.24 16.63
C TRP A 544 -12.12 -19.91 15.44
N ASP A 545 -13.44 -20.03 15.56
CA ASP A 545 -14.36 -19.78 14.44
C ASP A 545 -14.27 -18.34 13.92
N TYR A 546 -13.80 -17.40 14.74
CA TYR A 546 -13.78 -15.99 14.38
C TYR A 546 -12.57 -15.58 13.52
N PRO A 547 -11.31 -15.83 13.91
CA PRO A 547 -10.15 -15.52 13.08
C PRO A 547 -9.86 -16.57 12.00
N THR A 548 -10.41 -17.80 12.07
CA THR A 548 -10.03 -18.92 11.16
C THR A 548 -11.11 -19.41 10.20
N ASN A 549 -12.29 -18.77 10.09
CA ASN A 549 -13.36 -19.27 9.22
C ASN A 549 -13.89 -18.17 8.27
N PRO A 550 -13.57 -18.23 6.96
CA PRO A 550 -13.86 -17.15 6.02
C PRO A 550 -15.33 -17.03 5.56
N GLY A 551 -16.29 -17.82 6.06
CA GLY A 551 -17.64 -17.69 5.51
C GLY A 551 -18.81 -18.43 6.17
N ARG A 552 -18.61 -19.35 7.12
CA ARG A 552 -19.75 -20.03 7.77
C ARG A 552 -19.44 -20.41 9.22
N TYR A 553 -19.93 -19.63 10.17
CA TYR A 553 -19.91 -19.96 11.59
C TYR A 553 -20.73 -21.24 11.83
N VAL A 554 -20.09 -22.27 12.37
CA VAL A 554 -20.76 -23.52 12.70
C VAL A 554 -21.27 -23.39 14.15
N ASN A 555 -22.59 -23.39 14.34
CA ASN A 555 -23.18 -23.37 15.68
C ASN A 555 -23.14 -24.78 16.29
N CYS A 556 -22.01 -25.17 16.87
CA CYS A 556 -21.91 -26.45 17.59
C CYS A 556 -22.51 -26.35 19.02
N PRO A 557 -23.31 -27.34 19.49
CA PRO A 557 -23.77 -27.42 20.89
C PRO A 557 -22.62 -27.60 21.93
N VAL A 558 -22.89 -27.45 23.24
CA VAL A 558 -21.86 -27.37 24.35
C VAL A 558 -21.23 -28.73 24.66
N ASP A 559 -21.58 -29.74 23.90
CA ASP A 559 -21.07 -31.08 24.04
C ASP A 559 -20.61 -31.50 22.64
N ILE A 560 -19.32 -31.77 22.53
CA ILE A 560 -18.63 -32.24 21.33
C ILE A 560 -19.22 -33.56 20.79
N SER A 561 -20.09 -34.24 21.55
CA SER A 561 -20.75 -35.49 21.17
C SER A 561 -21.74 -35.40 20.00
N GLY A 562 -22.11 -34.19 19.55
CA GLY A 562 -23.17 -33.99 18.56
C GLY A 562 -22.78 -33.25 17.27
N CYS A 563 -21.51 -32.93 17.04
CA CYS A 563 -21.07 -32.31 15.79
C CYS A 563 -20.60 -33.40 14.80
N GLU A 564 -21.04 -33.32 13.54
CA GLU A 564 -20.50 -34.19 12.51
C GLU A 564 -18.99 -33.98 12.36
N GLU A 565 -18.25 -35.08 12.22
CA GLU A 565 -16.80 -35.07 12.13
C GLU A 565 -16.36 -34.31 10.86
N GLY A 566 -15.94 -33.05 11.00
CA GLY A 566 -15.58 -32.18 9.86
C GLY A 566 -16.24 -30.79 9.87
N GLU A 567 -17.14 -30.53 10.83
CA GLU A 567 -17.74 -29.21 11.05
C GLU A 567 -17.01 -28.34 12.08
N GLN A 568 -16.10 -28.91 12.89
CA GLN A 568 -15.25 -28.14 13.81
C GLN A 568 -13.86 -27.86 13.22
N PRO A 569 -13.29 -26.65 13.39
CA PRO A 569 -11.87 -26.43 13.16
C PRO A 569 -11.07 -27.22 14.21
N THR A 570 -10.24 -28.15 13.76
CA THR A 570 -9.23 -28.79 14.63
C THR A 570 -8.20 -27.78 15.11
N ALA A 571 -7.41 -28.13 16.12
CA ALA A 571 -6.19 -27.39 16.44
C ALA A 571 -5.40 -27.15 15.15
N THR A 572 -4.92 -25.92 14.98
CA THR A 572 -4.19 -25.53 13.79
C THR A 572 -2.90 -26.33 13.69
N GLN A 573 -2.64 -26.87 12.52
CA GLN A 573 -1.41 -27.61 12.23
C GLN A 573 -0.63 -26.88 11.14
N LEU A 574 0.68 -27.11 11.09
CA LEU A 574 1.49 -26.68 9.95
C LEU A 574 1.35 -27.75 8.88
N ASP A 575 1.01 -27.36 7.65
CA ASP A 575 1.09 -28.28 6.51
C ASP A 575 2.54 -28.47 6.03
N GLU A 576 2.73 -29.25 4.96
CA GLU A 576 4.06 -29.51 4.37
C GLU A 576 4.77 -28.25 3.85
N ASN A 577 4.04 -27.15 3.66
CA ASN A 577 4.55 -25.84 3.26
C ASN A 577 4.70 -24.89 4.47
N GLY A 578 4.49 -25.40 5.69
CA GLY A 578 4.48 -24.64 6.92
C GLY A 578 3.21 -23.82 7.14
N ASP A 579 2.21 -23.85 6.25
CA ASP A 579 1.02 -23.03 6.38
C ASP A 579 0.17 -23.45 7.58
N VAL A 580 -0.43 -22.47 8.26
CA VAL A 580 -1.35 -22.75 9.36
C VAL A 580 -2.68 -23.21 8.75
N ILE A 581 -2.98 -24.50 8.85
CA ILE A 581 -4.18 -25.13 8.28
C ILE A 581 -5.12 -25.68 9.37
N ASN A 582 -6.38 -25.90 8.99
CA ASN A 582 -7.34 -26.71 9.74
C ASN A 582 -7.62 -28.06 9.02
N LYS A 583 -8.45 -28.95 9.59
CA LYS A 583 -8.87 -30.26 9.00
C LYS A 583 -9.34 -30.20 7.54
N ARG A 584 -9.68 -29.01 6.99
CA ARG A 584 -10.09 -28.81 5.60
C ARG A 584 -8.95 -28.36 4.67
N SER A 585 -7.69 -28.42 5.11
CA SER A 585 -6.51 -27.93 4.38
C SER A 585 -6.64 -26.50 3.88
N GLN A 586 -7.50 -25.69 4.51
CA GLN A 586 -7.69 -24.29 4.14
C GLN A 586 -6.55 -23.47 4.76
N PRO A 587 -5.79 -22.71 3.97
CA PRO A 587 -4.78 -21.80 4.50
C PRO A 587 -5.46 -20.72 5.36
N LEU A 588 -5.18 -20.72 6.66
CA LEU A 588 -5.67 -19.71 7.61
C LEU A 588 -4.72 -18.52 7.63
N ALA A 589 -3.43 -18.82 7.53
CA ALA A 589 -2.32 -17.89 7.39
C ALA A 589 -1.18 -18.63 6.69
N SER A 590 -0.52 -17.97 5.75
CA SER A 590 0.70 -18.52 5.18
C SER A 590 1.86 -18.18 6.10
N PHE A 591 2.39 -19.19 6.78
CA PHE A 591 3.56 -19.05 7.65
C PHE A 591 4.75 -18.75 6.75
N GLU A 592 4.90 -19.47 5.63
CA GLU A 592 6.06 -19.30 4.77
C GLU A 592 5.76 -18.52 3.48
N ALA A 593 6.80 -17.92 2.91
CA ALA A 593 6.74 -17.54 1.52
C ALA A 593 6.60 -18.84 0.71
N ILE A 594 5.44 -19.08 0.08
CA ILE A 594 5.27 -20.20 -0.85
C ILE A 594 6.42 -20.09 -1.87
N PRO A 595 7.32 -21.08 -1.97
CA PRO A 595 8.48 -20.98 -2.84
C PRO A 595 8.05 -20.67 -4.28
N GLY A 596 8.55 -19.55 -4.81
CA GLY A 596 8.21 -19.09 -6.17
C GLY A 596 6.95 -18.23 -6.30
N VAL A 597 6.10 -18.10 -5.26
CA VAL A 597 4.90 -17.24 -5.30
C VAL A 597 5.12 -15.95 -4.49
N ALA A 598 5.07 -14.82 -5.18
CA ALA A 598 5.27 -13.53 -4.55
C ALA A 598 4.08 -13.19 -3.63
N PRO A 599 4.31 -12.67 -2.41
CA PRO A 599 3.23 -12.16 -1.57
C PRO A 599 2.42 -11.09 -2.30
N ASP A 600 1.11 -10.97 -2.04
CA ASP A 600 0.26 -9.99 -2.75
C ASP A 600 0.61 -8.50 -2.49
N TRP A 601 1.37 -8.25 -1.42
CA TRP A 601 1.98 -6.93 -1.15
C TRP A 601 3.34 -6.73 -1.83
N CYS A 602 3.94 -7.80 -2.37
CA CYS A 602 5.19 -7.75 -3.11
C CYS A 602 4.98 -6.89 -4.37
N PRO A 603 5.72 -5.80 -4.54
CA PRO A 603 5.55 -4.94 -5.70
C PRO A 603 5.87 -5.71 -6.99
N ALA A 604 5.15 -5.38 -8.07
CA ALA A 604 5.18 -6.11 -9.34
C ALA A 604 6.57 -6.34 -10.02
N PRO A 605 7.67 -5.59 -9.75
CA PRO A 605 8.97 -5.98 -10.30
C PRO A 605 9.75 -7.00 -9.46
N PHE A 606 9.27 -7.41 -8.28
CA PHE A 606 10.00 -8.30 -7.38
C PHE A 606 9.51 -9.75 -7.46
N THR A 607 10.45 -10.69 -7.38
CA THR A 607 10.16 -12.11 -7.24
C THR A 607 9.79 -12.46 -5.80
N ALA A 608 9.14 -13.62 -5.61
CA ALA A 608 8.89 -14.20 -4.30
C ALA A 608 10.15 -14.24 -3.42
N ALA A 609 11.26 -14.74 -3.98
CA ALA A 609 12.54 -14.83 -3.29
C ALA A 609 13.08 -13.45 -2.88
N GLN A 610 12.89 -12.43 -3.73
CA GLN A 610 13.30 -11.07 -3.40
C GLN A 610 12.44 -10.45 -2.30
N CYS A 611 11.17 -10.87 -2.17
CA CYS A 611 10.23 -10.43 -1.15
C CYS A 611 10.29 -11.27 0.15
N ALA A 612 10.85 -12.48 0.12
CA ALA A 612 10.93 -13.40 1.26
C ALA A 612 12.05 -13.06 2.28
N ILE A 613 12.93 -12.10 1.97
CA ILE A 613 14.11 -11.80 2.82
C ILE A 613 13.70 -10.99 4.06
N THR A 614 13.87 -11.59 5.24
CA THR A 614 13.65 -10.95 6.56
C THR A 614 14.75 -9.96 6.96
N PRO A 615 14.41 -8.90 7.73
CA PRO A 615 15.33 -7.97 8.37
C PRO A 615 16.33 -8.56 9.40
N PHE A 616 16.29 -9.86 9.69
CA PHE A 616 17.08 -10.41 10.79
C PHE A 616 17.70 -11.74 10.40
N PRO A 617 18.95 -11.77 9.90
CA PRO A 617 19.62 -13.03 9.53
C PRO A 617 19.72 -13.99 10.72
N LYS A 618 19.86 -13.46 11.94
CA LYS A 618 19.89 -14.23 13.20
C LYS A 618 18.51 -14.67 13.72
N LEU A 619 17.42 -14.10 13.22
CA LEU A 619 16.04 -14.46 13.58
C LEU A 619 15.26 -14.96 12.36
N ALA A 620 15.93 -15.36 11.29
CA ALA A 620 15.28 -15.79 10.06
C ALA A 620 14.48 -17.07 10.26
N SER A 621 14.90 -17.93 11.19
CA SER A 621 14.18 -19.12 11.65
C SER A 621 12.96 -18.81 12.53
N ASP A 622 12.89 -17.61 13.11
CA ASP A 622 11.81 -17.20 14.03
C ASP A 622 10.84 -16.22 13.36
N TYR A 623 11.20 -15.73 12.16
CA TYR A 623 10.47 -14.72 11.40
C TYR A 623 9.93 -15.35 10.12
N ILE A 624 8.75 -15.92 10.24
CA ILE A 624 8.10 -16.69 9.19
C ILE A 624 6.64 -16.21 9.15
N GLY A 625 6.34 -15.32 8.20
CA GLY A 625 4.97 -14.84 7.96
C GLY A 625 4.83 -14.19 6.59
N ASN A 626 4.06 -14.83 5.70
CA ASN A 626 3.69 -14.32 4.39
C ASN A 626 2.29 -13.68 4.45
N MET A 627 2.17 -12.41 4.04
CA MET A 627 0.89 -11.70 4.00
C MET A 627 0.17 -11.70 2.64
N SER A 628 0.29 -12.74 1.82
CA SER A 628 -0.54 -12.84 0.61
C SER A 628 -2.03 -12.67 0.94
N THR A 629 -2.52 -13.36 1.97
CA THR A 629 -3.95 -13.40 2.31
C THR A 629 -4.45 -12.29 3.26
N VAL A 630 -3.56 -11.53 3.93
CA VAL A 630 -3.96 -10.51 4.92
C VAL A 630 -4.64 -9.33 4.24
N GLY A 631 -5.85 -8.99 4.71
CA GLY A 631 -6.71 -7.95 4.14
C GLY A 631 -7.47 -8.33 2.87
N GLN A 632 -7.31 -9.56 2.34
CA GLN A 632 -8.10 -10.02 1.19
C GLN A 632 -9.48 -10.53 1.59
N ALA A 633 -9.60 -11.14 2.78
CA ALA A 633 -10.75 -11.95 3.12
C ALA A 633 -12.07 -11.16 3.22
N LYS A 634 -12.04 -9.86 3.57
CA LYS A 634 -13.26 -9.04 3.85
C LYS A 634 -14.33 -9.89 4.59
N THR A 635 -13.89 -10.77 5.49
CA THR A 635 -14.77 -11.72 6.14
C THR A 635 -15.55 -10.95 7.19
N ARG A 636 -16.86 -11.01 7.09
CA ARG A 636 -17.75 -10.33 8.02
C ARG A 636 -17.97 -11.23 9.22
N SER A 637 -17.80 -10.67 10.41
CA SER A 637 -18.35 -11.22 11.64
C SER A 637 -19.85 -11.49 11.49
N PRO A 638 -20.44 -12.33 12.36
CA PRO A 638 -21.89 -12.48 12.44
C PRO A 638 -22.59 -11.13 12.64
N TRP A 639 -21.86 -10.14 13.18
CA TRP A 639 -22.30 -8.79 13.49
C TRP A 639 -21.72 -7.74 12.54
N GLY A 640 -21.25 -8.16 11.35
CA GLY A 640 -20.97 -7.33 10.18
C GLY A 640 -19.72 -6.46 10.23
N THR A 641 -18.91 -6.54 11.30
CA THR A 641 -17.52 -6.05 11.31
C THR A 641 -16.68 -6.88 10.34
N LEU A 642 -15.86 -6.24 9.52
CA LEU A 642 -14.87 -6.95 8.71
C LEU A 642 -13.61 -7.11 9.56
N ASP A 643 -13.05 -8.32 9.58
CA ASP A 643 -11.69 -8.52 10.04
C ASP A 643 -10.79 -8.61 8.80
N GLN A 644 -9.66 -7.89 8.77
CA GLN A 644 -8.71 -7.97 7.66
C GLN A 644 -7.74 -9.16 7.80
N GLY A 645 -8.27 -10.32 8.21
CA GLY A 645 -7.53 -11.55 8.41
C GLY A 645 -6.79 -11.57 9.75
N GLY A 646 -6.97 -12.64 10.53
CA GLY A 646 -6.54 -12.80 11.92
C GLY A 646 -5.02 -12.74 12.20
N ASN A 647 -4.22 -12.17 11.31
CA ASN A 647 -2.77 -12.03 11.42
C ASN A 647 -2.31 -10.61 11.86
N VAL A 648 -3.24 -9.67 12.07
CA VAL A 648 -2.92 -8.33 12.58
C VAL A 648 -3.31 -8.20 14.04
N VAL A 649 -2.32 -7.89 14.88
CA VAL A 649 -2.50 -7.66 16.31
C VAL A 649 -2.90 -6.21 16.55
N GLU A 650 -4.14 -5.95 16.91
CA GLU A 650 -4.67 -4.62 17.17
C GLU A 650 -4.32 -4.10 18.56
N ILE A 651 -4.02 -2.81 18.67
CA ILE A 651 -3.71 -2.22 19.97
C ILE A 651 -4.99 -1.73 20.65
N THR A 652 -5.16 -2.09 21.93
CA THR A 652 -6.24 -1.52 22.75
C THR A 652 -5.73 -0.43 23.68
N ASP A 653 -6.66 0.40 24.17
CA ASP A 653 -6.34 1.37 25.21
C ASP A 653 -6.47 0.82 26.64
N THR A 654 -6.69 -0.48 26.80
CA THR A 654 -6.81 -1.13 28.11
C THR A 654 -5.45 -1.25 28.77
N ILE A 655 -5.28 -0.63 29.93
CA ILE A 655 -4.08 -0.78 30.76
C ILE A 655 -4.12 -2.17 31.43
N ALA A 656 -2.99 -2.86 31.42
CA ALA A 656 -2.81 -4.16 32.07
C ALA A 656 -1.72 -4.09 33.16
N PRO A 657 -1.76 -5.01 34.13
CA PRO A 657 -0.60 -5.30 34.97
C PRO A 657 0.62 -5.71 34.12
N PRO A 658 1.86 -5.50 34.61
CA PRO A 658 3.05 -6.03 33.96
C PRO A 658 2.99 -7.57 33.94
N PRO A 659 3.53 -8.22 32.90
CA PRO A 659 3.72 -9.67 32.91
C PRO A 659 4.75 -10.07 33.98
N PRO A 660 4.81 -11.35 34.41
CA PRO A 660 5.70 -11.79 35.50
C PRO A 660 7.18 -11.41 35.34
N LEU A 661 7.68 -11.32 34.10
CA LEU A 661 9.07 -10.92 33.77
C LEU A 661 9.17 -9.49 33.21
N GLY A 662 8.07 -8.73 33.23
CA GLY A 662 8.00 -7.38 32.68
C GLY A 662 8.44 -6.33 33.68
N ASN A 663 9.03 -5.24 33.18
CA ASN A 663 9.40 -4.10 34.01
C ASN A 663 8.14 -3.42 34.60
N PRO A 664 7.94 -3.42 35.92
CA PRO A 664 6.74 -2.86 36.56
C PRO A 664 6.70 -1.33 36.49
N LYS A 665 7.82 -0.67 36.16
CA LYS A 665 7.87 0.76 35.96
C LYS A 665 7.20 1.18 34.65
N LEU A 666 6.98 0.28 33.70
CA LEU A 666 6.37 0.61 32.39
C LEU A 666 4.85 0.53 32.46
N VAL A 667 4.17 1.32 31.61
CA VAL A 667 2.71 1.19 31.43
C VAL A 667 2.49 0.08 30.42
N TRP A 668 1.79 -0.97 30.84
CA TRP A 668 1.48 -2.10 29.97
C TRP A 668 0.08 -1.97 29.40
N ARG A 669 -0.11 -2.36 28.13
CA ARG A 669 -1.41 -2.36 27.46
C ARG A 669 -1.69 -3.67 26.77
N ARG A 670 -2.98 -4.01 26.73
CA ARG A 670 -3.50 -5.19 26.02
C ARG A 670 -3.58 -4.94 24.51
N TRP A 671 -3.32 -5.98 23.73
CA TRP A 671 -3.54 -6.01 22.28
C TRP A 671 -4.50 -7.12 21.88
N HIS A 672 -5.04 -7.18 20.67
CA HIS A 672 -5.95 -8.25 20.28
C HIS A 672 -5.63 -8.73 18.88
N GLY A 673 -5.38 -10.03 18.70
CA GLY A 673 -5.20 -10.68 17.39
C GLY A 673 -4.24 -11.88 17.45
N GLY A 674 -4.17 -12.67 16.38
CA GLY A 674 -3.28 -13.85 16.32
C GLY A 674 -1.81 -13.46 16.15
N VAL A 675 -0.91 -14.03 16.95
CA VAL A 675 0.55 -13.84 16.81
C VAL A 675 1.15 -15.03 16.07
N VAL A 676 1.49 -14.87 14.79
CA VAL A 676 1.98 -15.96 13.92
C VAL A 676 3.26 -16.65 14.41
N THR A 677 4.14 -15.96 15.16
CA THR A 677 5.48 -16.48 15.53
C THR A 677 5.55 -17.17 16.89
N ALA A 678 4.41 -17.51 17.50
CA ALA A 678 4.38 -18.11 18.82
C ALA A 678 3.60 -19.43 18.79
N THR A 679 4.31 -20.54 18.61
CA THR A 679 3.75 -21.91 18.62
C THR A 679 2.89 -22.19 19.87
N ALA A 680 3.19 -21.53 21.00
CA ALA A 680 2.47 -21.69 22.27
C ALA A 680 1.42 -20.60 22.59
N TYR A 681 1.33 -19.50 21.83
CA TYR A 681 0.55 -18.31 22.23
C TYR A 681 -0.39 -17.77 21.14
N GLN A 682 -0.56 -18.50 20.04
CA GLN A 682 -1.26 -17.98 18.87
C GLN A 682 -2.67 -17.45 19.19
N MET A 683 -3.42 -18.04 20.15
CA MET A 683 -4.83 -17.72 20.35
C MET A 683 -5.34 -17.95 21.80
N TRP A 684 -5.24 -16.94 22.68
CA TRP A 684 -6.03 -16.83 23.94
C TRP A 684 -7.23 -15.92 23.63
N LEU A 685 -8.21 -15.84 24.53
CA LEU A 685 -9.00 -14.60 24.68
C LEU A 685 -8.15 -13.47 25.36
N SER A 686 -6.81 -13.69 25.42
CA SER A 686 -5.63 -12.80 25.50
C SER A 686 -4.77 -13.12 24.30
N ALA A 687 -5.41 -13.14 23.16
CA ALA A 687 -4.79 -12.53 22.02
C ALA A 687 -4.19 -11.12 22.38
N VAL A 688 -4.45 -10.61 23.60
CA VAL A 688 -3.64 -9.78 24.52
C VAL A 688 -2.31 -10.37 24.97
N GLY A 689 -1.32 -10.31 24.08
CA GLY A 689 0.00 -9.92 24.55
C GLY A 689 -0.09 -8.58 25.29
N VAL A 690 0.58 -8.45 26.42
CA VAL A 690 0.81 -7.11 26.99
C VAL A 690 2.08 -6.55 26.37
N THR A 691 2.00 -5.32 25.92
CA THR A 691 3.19 -4.58 25.52
C THR A 691 3.42 -3.41 26.45
N THR A 692 4.64 -2.90 26.46
CA THR A 692 4.90 -1.58 26.97
C THR A 692 4.23 -0.55 26.04
N GLN A 693 3.53 0.43 26.59
CA GLN A 693 2.76 1.45 25.87
C GLN A 693 3.51 2.08 24.69
N THR A 694 4.83 2.22 24.83
CA THR A 694 5.76 2.44 23.73
C THR A 694 6.56 1.16 23.55
N VAL A 695 6.60 0.63 22.33
CA VAL A 695 7.38 -0.58 22.06
C VAL A 695 8.80 -0.16 21.66
N PRO A 696 9.83 -0.36 22.52
CA PRO A 696 11.18 0.05 22.20
C PRO A 696 11.76 -0.86 21.10
N GLY A 697 12.43 -0.31 20.09
CA GLY A 697 13.24 -1.09 19.14
C GLY A 697 12.49 -1.95 18.11
N TYR A 698 11.17 -2.11 18.19
CA TYR A 698 10.41 -2.95 17.27
C TYR A 698 9.80 -2.18 16.10
N ALA A 699 10.67 -1.77 15.18
CA ALA A 699 10.29 -1.70 13.75
C ALA A 699 10.16 -3.11 13.13
N ALA A 700 10.44 -4.14 13.93
CA ALA A 700 10.65 -5.54 13.58
C ALA A 700 9.39 -6.43 13.63
N ASN A 701 8.26 -5.93 14.14
CA ASN A 701 7.03 -6.72 14.23
C ASN A 701 5.93 -6.02 13.42
N PRO A 702 5.94 -6.19 12.08
CA PRO A 702 5.22 -5.30 11.18
C PRO A 702 3.73 -5.55 11.08
N TRP A 703 3.07 -6.22 12.02
CA TRP A 703 1.67 -6.63 11.86
C TRP A 703 0.80 -6.17 13.03
N ARG A 704 0.85 -4.86 13.35
CA ARG A 704 -0.02 -4.25 14.38
C ARG A 704 -0.97 -3.20 13.85
N GLY A 705 -2.25 -3.42 14.10
CA GLY A 705 -3.38 -2.63 13.62
C GLY A 705 -3.94 -1.63 14.63
N ILE A 706 -4.85 -0.77 14.15
CA ILE A 706 -5.64 0.15 14.98
C ILE A 706 -7.10 -0.02 14.60
N ARG A 707 -7.95 -0.31 15.59
CA ARG A 707 -9.40 -0.26 15.46
C ARG A 707 -9.96 0.87 16.31
N LEU A 708 -10.83 1.68 15.72
CA LEU A 708 -11.42 2.85 16.36
C LEU A 708 -12.84 2.57 16.80
N VAL A 709 -13.24 3.17 17.92
CA VAL A 709 -14.62 3.20 18.39
C VAL A 709 -15.13 4.64 18.43
N VAL A 710 -16.45 4.79 18.28
CA VAL A 710 -17.16 6.05 18.46
C VAL A 710 -18.17 5.88 19.59
N ARG A 711 -18.05 6.72 20.60
CA ARG A 711 -18.93 6.76 21.77
C ARG A 711 -19.81 8.00 21.70
N GLU A 712 -21.11 7.82 21.87
CA GLU A 712 -22.09 8.89 21.92
C GLU A 712 -22.82 8.81 23.26
N THR A 713 -23.22 9.94 23.82
CA THR A 713 -24.11 9.98 24.98
C THR A 713 -25.46 9.38 24.59
N GLN A 714 -26.03 8.53 25.45
CA GLN A 714 -27.44 8.16 25.35
C GLN A 714 -28.31 9.36 25.75
N ALA A 715 -28.33 10.43 24.95
CA ALA A 715 -29.30 11.52 25.03
C ALA A 715 -29.13 12.43 23.80
N ALA A 716 -29.98 12.21 22.79
CA ALA A 716 -30.59 13.21 21.91
C ALA A 716 -31.14 12.53 20.64
N SER A 717 -32.11 11.64 20.80
CA SER A 717 -33.09 11.37 19.74
C SER A 717 -34.17 12.48 19.67
N GLY A 718 -33.79 13.71 20.00
CA GLY A 718 -34.61 14.90 19.90
C GLY A 718 -33.80 15.98 19.20
N LYS A 719 -34.23 16.31 17.97
CA LYS A 719 -33.82 17.44 17.11
C LYS A 719 -32.73 18.36 17.69
N ARG A 720 -31.55 18.38 17.05
CA ARG A 720 -30.84 19.61 16.67
C ARG A 720 -30.11 19.38 15.35
#